data_AF-D7GIM7-F1
#
_entry.id   AF-D7GIM7-F1
#
_cell.length_a   1.000
_cell.length_b   1.000
_cell.length_c   1.000
_cell.angle_alpha   90.00
_cell.angle_beta   90.00
_cell.angle_gamma   90.00
#
_symmetry.space_group_name_H-M   'P 1'
#
loop_
_entity.id
_entity.type
_entity.pdbx_description
1 polymer ?
#
loop_
_entity_poly.entity_id
_entity_poly.type
_entity_poly.pdbx_seq_one_letter_code
_entity_poly.pdbx_strand_id
1 'polypeptide(L)'
;MSTTNQLPAILGTLDSLGVPMWLTATRSGKQVPPRGWPTLTAADNRARLGHYGPGMAVCGAVTERWAFVDVDTKAGASIEAAEAWLRGLGVSPWARVSTPSGGAHFYVSGAPGQANYPGETVAKLTGLVGVEVFGGIAPSAHFAFLPGSERPKYPGRGYTVEWEHPELIDADATPLWNALAHAAAERRTGQGSPEEGAKSAKRAGTDTPPPSHPSEGRPRAEAYTRSVVNGEADKLAHAGEGGRNAQLHRSALKLGSGTTLTLDDTITALEAAAGACGLLGDDGRAQVIATITSGWKAGRASPRDTPATNPDSAGVAPDMVTGTPTPAGRPKGMSVMDMALGSGEGGHDTPTQPSDSEPHRRLVFTAASQITPKPTQWVWIDDEEGRLPAGALSLAAGREGTGKSSFGIWLSSQITRGLLPGMWGGIPRNVIYLAVEDSWAQTLVPRLMAAGADLDRVFRVEAVTAEGEESTITLPVDVGDLRAGISQHDVGLVVADPLMSLMSGRIDTHKEADTRRALEPLAKIADQTGAAILGIAHFNKSGGSDINSLITGSGAFKNVPRAVFGFARDEDTGESVMTQGKNSLGRLDLPSLAYRIASTTVRLEDGETDVGRFEFMGTSTTTARDLLRANHDTDTPESTDCAAWLREWATDEGGTLKAKEAKAAARQAGYSIDQTNRAKRKLGMDSKRSGFGKNSEVFWVLPGTDSETPEPHTWHIGGIDGSPRDVPPMPPMAPPMGERPDSAPVPSVLHSADLPGFRAIRHPAAVPESPPEPLDVNGIVPGRVTPTYPKPAPTPAGQLDPDWLLFPGSTTCKECGNDLLTETGSTGRCRAHHQARGAA
;
A
#
# COMPACT_ATOMS: atom_id res chain seq x y z
N MET A 1 48.69 -6.51 4.75
CA MET A 1 47.94 -6.20 3.51
C MET A 1 46.52 -6.68 3.74
N SER A 2 45.51 -5.81 3.58
CA SER A 2 44.10 -6.25 3.65
C SER A 2 43.67 -6.76 2.27
N THR A 3 42.87 -7.81 2.23
CA THR A 3 42.32 -8.37 0.98
C THR A 3 41.46 -7.33 0.26
N THR A 4 41.80 -7.05 -1.00
CA THR A 4 41.24 -5.97 -1.83
C THR A 4 39.73 -6.13 -2.06
N ASN A 5 39.01 -5.01 -2.17
CA ASN A 5 37.62 -4.94 -2.62
C ASN A 5 37.49 -5.34 -4.10
N GLN A 6 37.57 -6.64 -4.40
CA GLN A 6 37.18 -7.16 -5.71
C GLN A 6 35.66 -7.38 -5.74
N LEU A 7 35.02 -6.91 -6.82
CA LEU A 7 33.63 -7.22 -7.13
C LEU A 7 33.49 -8.75 -7.33
N PRO A 8 32.50 -9.43 -6.71
CA PRO A 8 32.31 -10.87 -6.89
C PRO A 8 32.13 -11.28 -8.36
N ALA A 9 32.71 -12.42 -8.74
CA ALA A 9 32.75 -12.90 -10.14
C ALA A 9 31.35 -12.98 -10.80
N ILE A 10 30.34 -13.41 -10.04
CA ILE A 10 28.92 -13.43 -10.42
C ILE A 10 28.39 -12.10 -10.98
N LEU A 11 28.98 -10.95 -10.62
CA LEU A 11 28.59 -9.66 -11.20
C LEU A 11 29.06 -9.54 -12.66
N GLY A 12 30.21 -10.11 -13.01
CA GLY A 12 30.62 -10.26 -14.42
C GLY A 12 29.73 -11.23 -15.19
N THR A 13 29.26 -12.29 -14.54
CA THR A 13 28.23 -13.20 -15.09
C THR A 13 26.96 -12.40 -15.41
N LEU A 14 26.40 -11.66 -14.45
CA LEU A 14 25.21 -10.82 -14.63
C LEU A 14 25.40 -9.71 -15.69
N ASP A 15 26.59 -9.11 -15.78
CA ASP A 15 26.95 -8.15 -16.83
C ASP A 15 26.84 -8.78 -18.23
N SER A 16 27.36 -10.01 -18.39
CA SER A 16 27.25 -10.79 -19.64
C SER A 16 25.82 -11.19 -20.01
N LEU A 17 24.91 -11.28 -19.02
CA LEU A 17 23.48 -11.50 -19.24
C LEU A 17 22.74 -10.23 -19.67
N GLY A 18 23.39 -9.07 -19.62
CA GLY A 18 22.80 -7.77 -19.93
C GLY A 18 21.95 -7.21 -18.78
N VAL A 19 22.19 -7.64 -17.53
CA VAL A 19 21.50 -7.14 -16.33
C VAL A 19 21.93 -5.68 -16.08
N PRO A 20 21.02 -4.69 -16.10
CA PRO A 20 21.35 -3.32 -15.73
C PRO A 20 21.67 -3.26 -14.23
N MET A 21 22.85 -2.74 -13.89
CA MET A 21 23.36 -2.67 -12.52
C MET A 21 23.74 -1.25 -12.11
N TRP A 22 23.59 -0.95 -10.82
CA TRP A 22 23.94 0.34 -10.25
C TRP A 22 24.39 0.22 -8.79
N LEU A 23 25.07 1.26 -8.31
CA LEU A 23 25.42 1.46 -6.91
C LEU A 23 24.35 2.31 -6.21
N THR A 24 23.96 1.92 -4.99
CA THR A 24 23.15 2.77 -4.10
C THR A 24 23.95 3.11 -2.83
N ALA A 25 24.07 4.42 -2.58
CA ALA A 25 24.53 4.94 -1.30
C ALA A 25 23.40 4.89 -0.24
N THR A 26 23.76 5.08 1.02
CA THR A 26 22.79 5.20 2.11
C THR A 26 22.41 6.67 2.33
N ARG A 27 21.14 7.03 2.13
CA ARG A 27 20.58 8.36 2.43
C ARG A 27 19.59 8.24 3.59
N SER A 28 19.81 9.00 4.67
CA SER A 28 18.95 9.00 5.87
C SER A 28 18.65 7.60 6.42
N GLY A 29 19.66 6.72 6.44
CA GLY A 29 19.55 5.33 6.91
C GLY A 29 18.89 4.36 5.93
N LYS A 30 18.52 4.79 4.72
CA LYS A 30 17.89 3.94 3.68
C LYS A 30 18.76 3.90 2.42
N GLN A 31 18.86 2.72 1.80
CA GLN A 31 19.35 2.54 0.44
C GLN A 31 18.17 2.65 -0.51
N VAL A 32 18.32 3.39 -1.61
CA VAL A 32 17.23 3.76 -2.53
C VAL A 32 17.81 3.76 -3.96
N PRO A 33 17.19 3.06 -4.93
CA PRO A 33 17.68 3.04 -6.30
C PRO A 33 17.55 4.44 -6.95
N PRO A 34 18.40 4.76 -7.95
CA PRO A 34 18.39 6.06 -8.60
C PRO A 34 17.07 6.33 -9.33
N ARG A 35 16.74 7.60 -9.57
CA ARG A 35 15.58 7.96 -10.40
C ARG A 35 15.87 7.56 -11.85
N GLY A 36 14.88 6.96 -12.50
CA GLY A 36 15.06 6.38 -13.83
C GLY A 36 15.79 5.03 -13.84
N TRP A 37 15.99 4.38 -12.68
CA TRP A 37 16.67 3.07 -12.63
C TRP A 37 16.09 1.98 -13.56
N PRO A 38 14.77 1.90 -13.86
CA PRO A 38 14.27 0.89 -14.79
C PRO A 38 14.78 1.09 -16.22
N THR A 39 15.02 2.34 -16.63
CA THR A 39 15.48 2.70 -17.98
C THR A 39 17.01 2.62 -18.15
N LEU A 40 17.74 2.12 -17.14
CA LEU A 40 19.17 1.86 -17.29
C LEU A 40 19.40 0.64 -18.20
N THR A 41 20.52 0.65 -18.91
CA THR A 41 20.99 -0.50 -19.69
C THR A 41 22.32 -1.00 -19.15
N ALA A 42 22.67 -2.25 -19.45
CA ALA A 42 23.96 -2.82 -19.07
C ALA A 42 25.18 -2.14 -19.74
N ALA A 43 24.97 -1.34 -20.80
CA ALA A 43 26.07 -0.73 -21.57
C ALA A 43 27.02 0.12 -20.70
N ASP A 44 26.49 0.81 -19.68
CA ASP A 44 27.26 1.66 -18.77
C ASP A 44 27.57 0.99 -17.43
N ASN A 45 27.28 -0.31 -17.25
CA ASN A 45 27.56 -1.03 -16.00
C ASN A 45 29.01 -0.88 -15.55
N ARG A 46 29.97 -1.02 -16.48
CA ARG A 46 31.40 -0.82 -16.21
C ARG A 46 31.71 0.57 -15.65
N ALA A 47 31.04 1.61 -16.15
CA ALA A 47 31.19 2.97 -15.63
C ALA A 47 30.54 3.12 -14.25
N ARG A 48 29.31 2.60 -14.05
CA ARG A 48 28.60 2.68 -12.77
C ARG A 48 29.29 1.90 -11.66
N LEU A 49 29.78 0.69 -11.94
CA LEU A 49 30.41 -0.22 -10.97
C LEU A 49 31.90 0.07 -10.73
N GLY A 50 32.58 0.79 -11.64
CA GLY A 50 33.99 1.19 -11.49
C GLY A 50 34.29 2.08 -10.28
N HIS A 51 33.25 2.60 -9.61
CA HIS A 51 33.34 3.41 -8.39
C HIS A 51 32.88 2.66 -7.12
N TYR A 52 32.73 1.34 -7.19
CA TYR A 52 32.37 0.52 -6.02
C TYR A 52 33.39 0.66 -4.87
N GLY A 53 32.87 0.67 -3.64
CA GLY A 53 33.68 0.73 -2.43
C GLY A 53 32.85 0.43 -1.17
N PRO A 54 33.50 0.39 0.01
CA PRO A 54 32.86 -0.01 1.27
C PRO A 54 31.65 0.85 1.63
N GLY A 55 30.67 0.25 2.30
CA GLY A 55 29.40 0.88 2.68
C GLY A 55 28.38 1.10 1.55
N MET A 56 28.72 0.77 0.29
CA MET A 56 27.78 0.80 -0.84
C MET A 56 27.06 -0.54 -1.01
N ALA A 57 25.86 -0.51 -1.61
CA ALA A 57 25.20 -1.71 -2.12
C ALA A 57 25.10 -1.71 -3.64
N VAL A 58 25.17 -2.91 -4.23
CA VAL A 58 25.05 -3.17 -5.66
C VAL A 58 23.66 -3.74 -5.94
N CYS A 59 22.96 -3.21 -6.94
CA CYS A 59 21.63 -3.66 -7.32
C CYS A 59 21.60 -4.06 -8.79
N GLY A 60 20.76 -5.03 -9.16
CA GLY A 60 20.53 -5.46 -10.55
C GLY A 60 19.04 -5.59 -10.86
N ALA A 61 18.60 -5.04 -12.00
CA ALA A 61 17.22 -5.11 -12.47
C ALA A 61 16.91 -6.47 -13.12
N VAL A 62 15.70 -7.00 -12.91
CA VAL A 62 15.30 -8.30 -13.48
C VAL A 62 15.14 -8.19 -15.00
N THR A 63 15.58 -9.20 -15.77
CA THR A 63 15.60 -9.16 -17.24
C THR A 63 14.97 -10.41 -17.87
N GLU A 64 14.87 -10.39 -19.20
CA GLU A 64 14.47 -11.53 -20.02
C GLU A 64 15.45 -12.72 -19.93
N ARG A 65 16.69 -12.52 -19.46
CA ARG A 65 17.72 -13.56 -19.31
C ARG A 65 18.08 -13.90 -17.86
N TRP A 66 17.62 -13.10 -16.88
CA TRP A 66 17.86 -13.36 -15.46
C TRP A 66 16.64 -13.04 -14.62
N ALA A 67 16.24 -14.04 -13.82
CA ALA A 67 15.21 -13.94 -12.79
C ALA A 67 15.73 -14.55 -11.47
N PHE A 68 15.04 -14.26 -10.36
CA PHE A 68 15.41 -14.80 -9.05
C PHE A 68 14.20 -15.20 -8.20
N VAL A 69 14.42 -16.23 -7.37
CA VAL A 69 13.52 -16.68 -6.30
C VAL A 69 14.08 -16.19 -4.98
N ASP A 70 13.35 -15.39 -4.22
CA ASP A 70 13.72 -14.98 -2.85
C ASP A 70 13.05 -15.89 -1.82
N VAL A 71 13.75 -16.18 -0.72
CA VAL A 71 13.32 -17.11 0.34
C VAL A 71 13.55 -16.45 1.70
N ASP A 72 12.51 -15.84 2.26
CA ASP A 72 12.55 -15.30 3.62
C ASP A 72 12.20 -16.37 4.66
N THR A 73 13.24 -16.93 5.28
CA THR A 73 13.13 -17.90 6.38
C THR A 73 12.37 -17.34 7.58
N LYS A 74 12.23 -16.01 7.72
CA LYS A 74 11.46 -15.38 8.81
C LYS A 74 9.95 -15.40 8.57
N ALA A 75 9.51 -15.65 7.34
CA ALA A 75 8.12 -15.90 7.00
C ALA A 75 7.72 -17.38 7.11
N GLY A 76 8.67 -18.27 7.46
CA GLY A 76 8.45 -19.70 7.65
C GLY A 76 8.97 -20.61 6.53
N ALA A 77 9.62 -20.05 5.50
CA ALA A 77 10.18 -20.83 4.40
C ALA A 77 11.45 -21.61 4.84
N SER A 78 11.63 -22.81 4.27
CA SER A 78 12.92 -23.52 4.27
C SER A 78 13.60 -23.33 2.90
N ILE A 79 14.90 -23.05 2.93
CA ILE A 79 15.73 -22.88 1.73
C ILE A 79 15.87 -24.22 1.00
N GLU A 80 16.00 -25.30 1.77
CA GLU A 80 16.13 -26.69 1.32
C GLU A 80 14.82 -27.15 0.65
N ALA A 81 13.67 -26.77 1.22
CA ALA A 81 12.36 -27.08 0.65
C ALA A 81 12.10 -26.27 -0.64
N ALA A 82 12.54 -25.01 -0.70
CA ALA A 82 12.47 -24.20 -1.93
C ALA A 82 13.36 -24.78 -3.04
N GLU A 83 14.58 -25.22 -2.71
CA GLU A 83 15.48 -25.88 -3.66
C GLU A 83 14.93 -27.24 -4.14
N ALA A 84 14.36 -28.03 -3.22
CA ALA A 84 13.71 -29.30 -3.55
C ALA A 84 12.46 -29.11 -4.42
N TRP A 85 11.69 -28.04 -4.21
CA TRP A 85 10.56 -27.68 -5.07
C TRP A 85 11.01 -27.30 -6.49
N LEU A 86 11.99 -26.41 -6.64
CA LEU A 86 12.52 -26.01 -7.96
C LEU A 86 13.01 -27.24 -8.73
N ARG A 87 13.78 -28.10 -8.06
CA ARG A 87 14.24 -29.39 -8.59
C ARG A 87 13.08 -30.33 -8.94
N GLY A 88 12.01 -30.33 -8.14
CA GLY A 88 10.78 -31.10 -8.39
C GLY A 88 9.97 -30.63 -9.60
N LEU A 89 10.09 -29.35 -9.98
CA LEU A 89 9.59 -28.84 -11.27
C LEU A 89 10.54 -29.13 -12.44
N GLY A 90 11.71 -29.72 -12.20
CA GLY A 90 12.77 -29.89 -13.20
C GLY A 90 13.57 -28.61 -13.49
N VAL A 91 13.39 -27.55 -12.69
CA VAL A 91 14.10 -26.27 -12.85
C VAL A 91 15.39 -26.28 -12.07
N SER A 92 16.50 -26.01 -12.77
CA SER A 92 17.85 -25.97 -12.22
C SER A 92 18.32 -24.52 -12.07
N PRO A 93 18.43 -23.97 -10.84
CA PRO A 93 19.00 -22.64 -10.64
C PRO A 93 20.50 -22.65 -10.98
N TRP A 94 20.97 -21.56 -11.55
CA TRP A 94 22.38 -21.39 -11.96
C TRP A 94 23.24 -20.71 -10.89
N ALA A 95 22.65 -20.13 -9.84
CA ALA A 95 23.39 -19.74 -8.64
C ALA A 95 22.50 -19.71 -7.40
N ARG A 96 23.13 -19.82 -6.22
CA ARG A 96 22.51 -19.61 -4.92
C ARG A 96 23.29 -18.55 -4.14
N VAL A 97 22.57 -17.57 -3.62
CA VAL A 97 23.13 -16.42 -2.87
C VAL A 97 22.45 -16.32 -1.52
N SER A 98 23.19 -16.61 -0.46
CA SER A 98 22.73 -16.37 0.92
C SER A 98 22.47 -14.88 1.16
N THR A 99 21.38 -14.55 1.85
CA THR A 99 20.99 -13.18 2.19
C THR A 99 21.38 -12.84 3.63
N PRO A 100 21.73 -11.58 3.95
CA PRO A 100 22.17 -11.19 5.29
C PRO A 100 21.06 -11.27 6.35
N SER A 101 19.82 -11.51 5.93
CA SER A 101 18.66 -11.82 6.78
C SER A 101 18.72 -13.23 7.40
N GLY A 102 19.43 -14.17 6.77
CA GLY A 102 19.32 -15.61 7.00
C GLY A 102 18.41 -16.35 5.99
N GLY A 103 18.11 -15.74 4.85
CA GLY A 103 17.37 -16.34 3.73
C GLY A 103 18.30 -16.65 2.54
N ALA A 104 17.74 -16.97 1.38
CA ALA A 104 18.50 -17.19 0.13
C ALA A 104 17.80 -16.61 -1.10
N HIS A 105 18.59 -16.13 -2.07
CA HIS A 105 18.13 -15.99 -3.46
C HIS A 105 18.61 -17.20 -4.28
N PHE A 106 17.76 -17.78 -5.11
CA PHE A 106 18.15 -18.68 -6.20
C PHE A 106 18.04 -17.93 -7.53
N TYR A 107 19.10 -17.91 -8.33
CA TYR A 107 19.08 -17.30 -9.66
C TYR A 107 18.73 -18.34 -10.70
N VAL A 108 17.75 -18.02 -11.56
CA VAL A 108 17.20 -18.90 -12.60
C VAL A 108 17.23 -18.19 -13.95
N SER A 109 16.96 -18.94 -15.02
CA SER A 109 16.79 -18.33 -16.35
C SER A 109 15.60 -17.35 -16.34
N GLY A 110 15.73 -16.27 -17.11
CA GLY A 110 14.74 -15.20 -17.17
C GLY A 110 13.41 -15.60 -17.81
N ALA A 111 12.45 -14.67 -17.82
CA ALA A 111 11.16 -14.89 -18.48
C ALA A 111 10.59 -13.60 -19.09
N PRO A 112 10.67 -13.44 -20.43
CA PRO A 112 9.96 -12.39 -21.15
C PRO A 112 8.47 -12.39 -20.82
N GLY A 113 7.89 -11.20 -20.67
CA GLY A 113 6.45 -11.06 -20.42
C GLY A 113 6.00 -11.32 -18.97
N GLN A 114 6.87 -11.80 -18.08
CA GLN A 114 6.53 -12.12 -16.69
C GLN A 114 6.92 -11.01 -15.69
N ALA A 115 6.26 -11.00 -14.54
CA ALA A 115 6.49 -10.06 -13.44
C ALA A 115 6.67 -10.81 -12.11
N ASN A 116 6.67 -10.10 -10.96
CA ASN A 116 6.73 -10.75 -9.66
C ASN A 116 5.49 -11.63 -9.36
N TYR A 117 5.74 -12.86 -8.91
CA TYR A 117 4.76 -13.75 -8.31
C TYR A 117 4.92 -13.71 -6.77
N PRO A 118 3.94 -13.13 -6.05
CA PRO A 118 4.04 -12.94 -4.61
C PRO A 118 4.00 -14.28 -3.86
N GLY A 119 4.52 -14.31 -2.63
CA GLY A 119 4.77 -15.56 -1.93
C GLY A 119 3.53 -16.37 -1.55
N GLU A 120 2.35 -15.75 -1.55
CA GLU A 120 1.07 -16.47 -1.42
C GLU A 120 0.78 -17.35 -2.67
N THR A 121 1.34 -17.05 -3.84
CA THR A 121 1.19 -17.87 -5.06
C THR A 121 2.09 -19.10 -4.98
N VAL A 122 3.36 -18.91 -4.60
CA VAL A 122 4.28 -20.03 -4.38
C VAL A 122 3.77 -20.91 -3.23
N ALA A 123 3.28 -20.32 -2.13
CA ALA A 123 2.72 -21.06 -0.99
C ALA A 123 1.53 -21.95 -1.37
N LYS A 124 0.72 -21.59 -2.37
CA LYS A 124 -0.37 -22.46 -2.87
C LYS A 124 0.15 -23.65 -3.69
N LEU A 125 1.20 -23.43 -4.47
CA LEU A 125 1.86 -24.46 -5.28
C LEU A 125 2.75 -25.42 -4.44
N THR A 126 3.20 -25.00 -3.26
CA THR A 126 4.31 -25.67 -2.53
C THR A 126 4.08 -25.89 -1.03
N GLY A 127 3.12 -25.20 -0.42
CA GLY A 127 3.01 -25.05 1.04
C GLY A 127 4.01 -24.06 1.68
N LEU A 128 4.98 -23.53 0.93
CA LEU A 128 6.06 -22.69 1.44
C LEU A 128 5.67 -21.22 1.49
N VAL A 129 5.23 -20.76 2.67
CA VAL A 129 5.03 -19.33 2.95
C VAL A 129 6.39 -18.65 3.08
N GLY A 130 6.62 -17.58 2.31
CA GLY A 130 7.88 -16.80 2.34
C GLY A 130 8.80 -16.98 1.14
N VAL A 131 8.40 -17.72 0.10
CA VAL A 131 9.14 -17.84 -1.16
C VAL A 131 8.48 -16.95 -2.23
N GLU A 132 9.18 -15.97 -2.81
CA GLU A 132 8.67 -15.10 -3.89
C GLU A 132 9.48 -15.28 -5.19
N VAL A 133 8.90 -15.03 -6.37
CA VAL A 133 9.59 -15.24 -7.66
C VAL A 133 9.50 -14.01 -8.58
N PHE A 134 10.64 -13.40 -8.87
CA PHE A 134 10.76 -12.16 -9.62
C PHE A 134 11.19 -12.42 -11.07
N GLY A 135 10.22 -12.41 -12.00
CA GLY A 135 10.44 -12.34 -13.46
C GLY A 135 10.42 -10.91 -14.01
N GLY A 136 10.83 -10.70 -15.26
CA GLY A 136 11.11 -9.35 -15.81
C GLY A 136 10.66 -9.09 -17.24
N ILE A 137 9.82 -8.05 -17.40
CA ILE A 137 9.63 -7.30 -18.64
C ILE A 137 10.54 -6.07 -18.61
N ALA A 138 11.36 -5.83 -19.63
CA ALA A 138 12.16 -4.60 -19.71
C ALA A 138 11.29 -3.39 -20.13
N PRO A 139 11.46 -2.19 -19.51
CA PRO A 139 12.24 -1.88 -18.31
C PRO A 139 11.50 -2.32 -17.02
N SER A 140 12.11 -3.18 -16.20
CA SER A 140 11.41 -3.85 -15.10
C SER A 140 11.32 -3.00 -13.82
N ALA A 141 10.25 -3.20 -13.04
CA ALA A 141 10.02 -2.53 -11.76
C ALA A 141 10.55 -3.29 -10.54
N HIS A 142 11.28 -4.40 -10.76
CA HIS A 142 11.87 -5.24 -9.71
C HIS A 142 13.39 -5.35 -9.84
N PHE A 143 14.08 -5.46 -8.71
CA PHE A 143 15.54 -5.59 -8.62
C PHE A 143 15.95 -6.39 -7.40
N ALA A 144 17.11 -7.04 -7.44
CA ALA A 144 17.74 -7.64 -6.26
C ALA A 144 18.87 -6.74 -5.75
N PHE A 145 19.16 -6.83 -4.45
CA PHE A 145 20.50 -6.56 -3.94
C PHE A 145 21.41 -7.74 -4.30
N LEU A 146 22.59 -7.44 -4.83
CA LEU A 146 23.53 -8.42 -5.38
C LEU A 146 24.70 -8.71 -4.41
N PRO A 147 25.44 -9.82 -4.59
CA PRO A 147 26.71 -10.07 -3.92
C PRO A 147 27.67 -8.88 -3.99
N GLY A 148 28.38 -8.63 -2.89
CA GLY A 148 29.13 -7.38 -2.70
C GLY A 148 28.30 -6.20 -2.18
N SER A 149 27.02 -6.40 -1.84
CA SER A 149 26.23 -5.36 -1.18
C SER A 149 26.49 -5.26 0.32
N GLU A 150 27.11 -4.16 0.77
CA GLU A 150 27.11 -3.78 2.18
C GLU A 150 25.82 -3.02 2.54
N ARG A 151 25.21 -3.34 3.69
CA ARG A 151 23.92 -2.76 4.09
C ARG A 151 23.92 -2.34 5.57
N PRO A 152 23.63 -1.07 5.92
CA PRO A 152 23.64 -0.60 7.31
C PRO A 152 22.71 -1.35 8.27
N LYS A 153 21.63 -1.95 7.76
CA LYS A 153 20.71 -2.81 8.52
C LYS A 153 21.34 -4.14 8.98
N TYR A 154 22.44 -4.55 8.35
CA TYR A 154 23.09 -5.84 8.54
C TYR A 154 24.62 -5.68 8.60
N PRO A 155 25.17 -4.98 9.62
CA PRO A 155 26.60 -4.74 9.73
C PRO A 155 27.39 -6.06 9.77
N GLY A 156 28.44 -6.15 8.95
CA GLY A 156 29.27 -7.36 8.83
C GLY A 156 28.59 -8.57 8.17
N ARG A 157 27.41 -8.40 7.54
CA ARG A 157 26.72 -9.45 6.78
C ARG A 157 26.34 -8.93 5.40
N GLY A 158 26.96 -9.51 4.37
CA GLY A 158 26.66 -9.22 2.96
C GLY A 158 25.68 -10.22 2.34
N TYR A 159 25.49 -10.09 1.04
CA TYR A 159 24.98 -11.17 0.19
C TYR A 159 26.17 -11.99 -0.30
N THR A 160 26.17 -13.30 -0.08
CA THR A 160 27.32 -14.18 -0.36
C THR A 160 26.90 -15.32 -1.26
N VAL A 161 27.60 -15.49 -2.39
CA VAL A 161 27.42 -16.64 -3.29
C VAL A 161 27.79 -17.92 -2.52
N GLU A 162 26.86 -18.86 -2.44
CA GLU A 162 27.12 -20.22 -1.92
C GLU A 162 27.68 -21.11 -3.02
N TRP A 163 27.13 -20.99 -4.23
CA TRP A 163 27.62 -21.65 -5.45
C TRP A 163 27.09 -20.95 -6.71
N GLU A 164 27.81 -21.14 -7.83
CA GLU A 164 27.38 -20.73 -9.17
C GLU A 164 27.75 -21.81 -10.21
N HIS A 165 26.89 -21.98 -11.21
CA HIS A 165 26.91 -22.95 -12.29
C HIS A 165 26.52 -22.24 -13.61
N PRO A 166 27.42 -21.45 -14.22
CA PRO A 166 27.10 -20.64 -15.40
C PRO A 166 26.58 -21.46 -16.60
N GLU A 167 26.91 -22.75 -16.67
CA GLU A 167 26.39 -23.71 -17.65
C GLU A 167 24.86 -23.94 -17.57
N LEU A 168 24.21 -23.54 -16.47
CA LEU A 168 22.77 -23.66 -16.24
C LEU A 168 21.99 -22.35 -16.50
N ILE A 169 22.65 -21.28 -16.96
CA ILE A 169 22.02 -19.97 -17.21
C ILE A 169 20.84 -20.05 -18.19
N ASP A 170 21.03 -20.78 -19.29
CA ASP A 170 20.02 -21.01 -20.33
C ASP A 170 19.28 -22.36 -20.12
N ALA A 171 19.29 -22.93 -18.89
CA ALA A 171 18.53 -24.12 -18.55
C ALA A 171 17.02 -23.84 -18.52
N ASP A 172 16.20 -24.84 -18.87
CA ASP A 172 14.76 -24.63 -19.05
C ASP A 172 14.03 -24.33 -17.73
N ALA A 173 13.71 -23.05 -17.53
CA ALA A 173 12.88 -22.57 -16.43
C ALA A 173 11.38 -22.54 -16.78
N THR A 174 10.98 -22.92 -18.01
CA THR A 174 9.57 -22.93 -18.44
C THR A 174 8.63 -23.69 -17.49
N PRO A 175 9.02 -24.82 -16.86
CA PRO A 175 8.17 -25.48 -15.85
C PRO A 175 7.84 -24.59 -14.64
N LEU A 176 8.78 -23.77 -14.15
CA LEU A 176 8.53 -22.80 -13.08
C LEU A 176 7.52 -21.74 -13.53
N TRP A 177 7.74 -21.15 -14.71
CA TRP A 177 6.87 -20.10 -15.24
C TRP A 177 5.46 -20.62 -15.55
N ASN A 178 5.34 -21.85 -16.06
CA ASN A 178 4.06 -22.51 -16.28
C ASN A 178 3.34 -22.82 -14.97
N ALA A 179 4.02 -23.38 -13.96
CA ALA A 179 3.41 -23.69 -12.67
C ALA A 179 2.93 -22.43 -11.93
N LEU A 180 3.71 -21.34 -11.98
CA LEU A 180 3.32 -20.04 -11.44
C LEU A 180 2.18 -19.39 -12.23
N ALA A 181 2.18 -19.49 -13.57
CA ALA A 181 1.10 -19.00 -14.41
C ALA A 181 -0.21 -19.79 -14.18
N HIS A 182 -0.14 -21.10 -13.98
CA HIS A 182 -1.27 -21.97 -13.65
C HIS A 182 -1.85 -21.62 -12.27
N ALA A 183 -1.02 -21.55 -11.23
CA ALA A 183 -1.44 -21.09 -9.90
C ALA A 183 -2.01 -19.66 -9.92
N ALA A 184 -1.58 -18.82 -10.86
CA ALA A 184 -2.15 -17.49 -11.11
C ALA A 184 -3.42 -17.50 -11.98
N ALA A 185 -3.74 -18.59 -12.68
CA ALA A 185 -4.96 -18.80 -13.44
C ALA A 185 -6.08 -19.40 -12.57
N GLU A 186 -5.80 -20.41 -11.73
CA GLU A 186 -6.73 -20.93 -10.71
C GLU A 186 -7.29 -19.81 -9.83
N ARG A 187 -6.43 -18.85 -9.45
CA ARG A 187 -6.80 -17.62 -8.71
C ARG A 187 -7.80 -16.72 -9.45
N ARG A 188 -7.88 -16.80 -10.78
CA ARG A 188 -8.77 -15.98 -11.63
C ARG A 188 -10.06 -16.72 -11.99
N THR A 189 -10.01 -18.03 -12.17
CA THR A 189 -11.20 -18.86 -12.41
C THR A 189 -11.97 -19.20 -11.13
N GLY A 190 -11.32 -19.09 -9.96
CA GLY A 190 -11.92 -19.40 -8.66
C GLY A 190 -12.01 -20.91 -8.37
N GLN A 191 -11.74 -21.75 -9.36
CA GLN A 191 -11.69 -23.21 -9.23
C GLN A 191 -10.28 -23.65 -8.82
N GLY A 192 -10.21 -24.46 -7.76
CA GLY A 192 -8.98 -24.98 -7.17
C GLY A 192 -9.20 -26.32 -6.47
N SER A 193 -9.79 -27.28 -7.19
CA SER A 193 -9.86 -28.69 -6.78
C SER A 193 -9.94 -29.59 -8.04
N PRO A 194 -8.98 -30.50 -8.28
CA PRO A 194 -8.88 -31.24 -9.54
C PRO A 194 -9.67 -32.55 -9.54
N GLU A 195 -10.97 -32.51 -9.88
CA GLU A 195 -11.76 -33.73 -10.16
C GLU A 195 -12.39 -33.81 -11.56
N GLU A 196 -12.61 -32.69 -12.26
CA GLU A 196 -13.43 -32.71 -13.49
C GLU A 196 -12.69 -33.20 -14.75
N GLY A 197 -11.35 -33.23 -14.73
CA GLY A 197 -10.57 -33.88 -15.79
C GLY A 197 -10.74 -35.41 -15.86
N ALA A 198 -11.19 -36.05 -14.77
CA ALA A 198 -11.17 -37.52 -14.62
C ALA A 198 -12.35 -38.25 -15.30
N LYS A 199 -13.33 -37.53 -15.87
CA LYS A 199 -14.56 -38.14 -16.42
C LYS A 199 -14.52 -38.46 -17.92
N SER A 200 -13.52 -37.99 -18.68
CA SER A 200 -13.42 -38.24 -20.13
C SER A 200 -12.37 -39.28 -20.56
N ALA A 201 -11.69 -39.94 -19.61
CA ALA A 201 -10.61 -40.90 -19.89
C ALA A 201 -10.85 -42.25 -19.20
N LYS A 202 -11.87 -43.01 -19.64
CA LYS A 202 -12.17 -44.35 -19.09
C LYS A 202 -12.51 -45.40 -20.16
N ARG A 203 -11.50 -45.84 -20.93
CA ARG A 203 -11.47 -47.06 -21.77
C ARG A 203 -10.01 -47.47 -22.01
N ALA A 204 -9.69 -48.75 -21.75
CA ALA A 204 -8.36 -49.29 -21.40
C ALA A 204 -7.79 -48.66 -20.10
N GLY A 205 -7.17 -49.36 -19.14
CA GLY A 205 -6.61 -50.73 -19.08
C GLY A 205 -5.08 -50.68 -19.22
N THR A 206 -4.22 -51.31 -18.38
CA THR A 206 -4.34 -52.33 -17.30
C THR A 206 -2.98 -52.39 -16.54
N ASP A 207 -2.79 -52.70 -15.24
CA ASP A 207 -3.67 -52.96 -14.09
C ASP A 207 -2.88 -52.99 -12.74
N THR A 208 -3.52 -53.40 -11.63
CA THR A 208 -2.96 -53.78 -10.28
C THR A 208 -2.75 -52.66 -9.23
N PRO A 209 -3.41 -52.72 -8.05
CA PRO A 209 -3.15 -51.88 -6.86
C PRO A 209 -2.29 -52.59 -5.78
N PRO A 210 -1.60 -51.87 -4.86
CA PRO A 210 -2.11 -51.75 -3.47
C PRO A 210 -1.60 -50.48 -2.71
N PRO A 211 -1.90 -50.28 -1.40
CA PRO A 211 -3.00 -50.79 -0.57
C PRO A 211 -3.92 -49.66 -0.05
N SER A 212 -5.13 -50.02 0.41
CA SER A 212 -6.08 -49.12 1.07
C SER A 212 -6.00 -49.19 2.60
N HIS A 213 -6.04 -48.05 3.32
CA HIS A 213 -6.61 -47.87 4.67
C HIS A 213 -6.39 -46.42 5.16
N PRO A 214 -7.22 -45.87 6.06
CA PRO A 214 -8.69 -45.89 6.10
C PRO A 214 -9.27 -44.45 6.07
N SER A 215 -10.59 -44.31 6.17
CA SER A 215 -11.28 -43.02 6.21
C SER A 215 -11.11 -42.26 7.54
N GLU A 216 -10.85 -40.95 7.50
CA GLU A 216 -11.43 -39.98 8.45
C GLU A 216 -11.19 -38.50 8.06
N GLY A 217 -12.21 -37.64 8.27
CA GLY A 217 -12.20 -36.22 7.86
C GLY A 217 -11.48 -35.24 8.80
N ARG A 218 -10.63 -35.70 9.71
CA ARG A 218 -10.01 -34.87 10.78
C ARG A 218 -8.83 -33.94 10.40
N PRO A 219 -7.97 -34.20 9.37
CA PRO A 219 -6.67 -33.52 9.25
C PRO A 219 -6.67 -31.99 9.30
N ARG A 220 -7.67 -31.33 8.70
CA ARG A 220 -7.71 -29.87 8.56
C ARG A 220 -8.00 -29.13 9.88
N ALA A 221 -8.85 -29.71 10.73
CA ALA A 221 -9.21 -29.14 12.03
C ALA A 221 -8.07 -29.31 13.06
N GLU A 222 -7.40 -30.46 13.04
CA GLU A 222 -6.24 -30.72 13.89
C GLU A 222 -5.03 -29.86 13.49
N ALA A 223 -4.76 -29.71 12.20
CA ALA A 223 -3.68 -28.84 11.71
C ALA A 223 -3.90 -27.37 12.09
N TYR A 224 -5.13 -26.87 11.96
CA TYR A 224 -5.50 -25.52 12.43
C TYR A 224 -5.30 -25.38 13.94
N THR A 225 -5.86 -26.30 14.74
CA THR A 225 -5.75 -26.26 16.21
C THR A 225 -4.29 -26.30 16.66
N ARG A 226 -3.47 -27.17 16.07
CA ARG A 226 -2.03 -27.29 16.34
C ARG A 226 -1.25 -26.02 15.96
N SER A 227 -1.60 -25.38 14.84
CA SER A 227 -1.02 -24.10 14.43
C SER A 227 -1.33 -22.98 15.41
N VAL A 228 -2.58 -22.86 15.88
CA VAL A 228 -2.98 -21.84 16.87
C VAL A 228 -2.33 -22.12 18.24
N VAL A 229 -2.25 -23.38 18.68
CA VAL A 229 -1.53 -23.77 19.90
C VAL A 229 -0.07 -23.33 19.86
N ASN A 230 0.68 -23.76 18.85
CA ASN A 230 2.10 -23.44 18.72
C ASN A 230 2.29 -21.91 18.71
N GLY A 231 1.50 -21.21 17.88
CA GLY A 231 1.58 -19.75 17.76
C GLY A 231 1.19 -18.95 19.00
N GLU A 232 0.48 -19.51 19.98
CA GLU A 232 0.21 -18.86 21.28
C GLU A 232 1.13 -19.35 22.42
N ALA A 233 1.73 -20.54 22.27
CA ALA A 233 2.80 -21.05 23.12
C ALA A 233 4.13 -20.31 22.87
N ASP A 234 4.50 -20.06 21.60
CA ASP A 234 5.71 -19.31 21.24
C ASP A 234 5.69 -17.88 21.81
N LYS A 235 4.53 -17.22 21.78
CA LYS A 235 4.34 -15.87 22.35
C LYS A 235 4.45 -15.83 23.86
N LEU A 236 4.10 -16.92 24.52
CA LEU A 236 4.25 -17.10 25.96
C LEU A 236 5.72 -17.35 26.32
N ALA A 237 6.38 -18.26 25.61
CA ALA A 237 7.80 -18.58 25.80
C ALA A 237 8.71 -17.34 25.65
N HIS A 238 8.38 -16.42 24.74
CA HIS A 238 9.14 -15.18 24.49
C HIS A 238 8.65 -13.96 25.31
N ALA A 239 7.80 -14.15 26.33
CA ALA A 239 7.28 -13.03 27.12
C ALA A 239 8.31 -12.48 28.13
N GLY A 240 8.46 -11.15 28.15
CA GLY A 240 9.31 -10.44 29.11
C GLY A 240 8.73 -10.43 30.54
N GLU A 241 9.62 -10.40 31.53
CA GLU A 241 9.36 -10.64 32.96
C GLU A 241 8.11 -9.95 33.51
N GLY A 242 7.95 -8.63 33.30
CA GLY A 242 6.80 -7.87 33.79
C GLY A 242 5.46 -8.12 33.06
N GLY A 243 5.39 -9.05 32.10
CA GLY A 243 4.20 -9.29 31.26
C GLY A 243 3.80 -10.75 31.06
N ARG A 244 4.56 -11.71 31.60
CA ARG A 244 4.39 -13.15 31.30
C ARG A 244 3.01 -13.69 31.68
N ASN A 245 2.58 -13.49 32.93
CA ASN A 245 1.28 -13.99 33.43
C ASN A 245 0.09 -13.36 32.66
N ALA A 246 0.19 -12.06 32.32
CA ALA A 246 -0.80 -11.41 31.46
C ALA A 246 -0.83 -11.96 30.02
N GLN A 247 0.31 -12.45 29.50
CA GLN A 247 0.35 -13.17 28.22
C GLN A 247 -0.22 -14.58 28.33
N LEU A 248 0.07 -15.32 29.40
CA LEU A 248 -0.51 -16.63 29.70
C LEU A 248 -2.04 -16.58 29.66
N HIS A 249 -2.65 -15.61 30.34
CA HIS A 249 -4.11 -15.40 30.32
C HIS A 249 -4.64 -15.11 28.91
N ARG A 250 -3.96 -14.28 28.11
CA ARG A 250 -4.36 -13.97 26.72
C ARG A 250 -4.24 -15.19 25.80
N SER A 251 -3.15 -15.96 25.90
CA SER A 251 -2.97 -17.21 25.15
C SER A 251 -4.08 -18.22 25.49
N ALA A 252 -4.37 -18.43 26.79
CA ALA A 252 -5.43 -19.33 27.24
C ALA A 252 -6.83 -18.89 26.80
N LEU A 253 -7.14 -17.58 26.88
CA LEU A 253 -8.40 -17.01 26.39
C LEU A 253 -8.57 -17.19 24.88
N LYS A 254 -7.50 -17.02 24.10
CA LYS A 254 -7.55 -17.23 22.66
C LYS A 254 -7.71 -18.70 22.28
N LEU A 255 -7.08 -19.63 22.99
CA LEU A 255 -7.30 -21.07 22.79
C LEU A 255 -8.72 -21.50 23.18
N GLY A 256 -9.24 -21.00 24.31
CA GLY A 256 -10.61 -21.27 24.75
C GLY A 256 -11.72 -20.67 23.87
N SER A 257 -11.44 -19.58 23.14
CA SER A 257 -12.40 -18.96 22.21
C SER A 257 -12.26 -19.41 20.75
N GLY A 258 -11.09 -19.93 20.34
CA GLY A 258 -10.75 -20.21 18.94
C GLY A 258 -10.29 -21.63 18.63
N THR A 259 -10.48 -22.60 19.52
CA THR A 259 -10.18 -24.02 19.27
C THR A 259 -11.21 -24.95 19.91
N THR A 260 -11.20 -26.22 19.53
CA THR A 260 -12.05 -27.27 20.14
C THR A 260 -11.49 -27.83 21.45
N LEU A 261 -10.25 -27.48 21.84
CA LEU A 261 -9.50 -28.06 22.96
C LEU A 261 -10.23 -28.02 24.31
N THR A 262 -10.05 -29.07 25.11
CA THR A 262 -10.49 -29.08 26.51
C THR A 262 -9.63 -28.16 27.37
N LEU A 263 -10.04 -27.96 28.62
CA LEU A 263 -9.23 -27.25 29.60
C LEU A 263 -7.90 -27.98 29.87
N ASP A 264 -7.93 -29.31 30.00
CA ASP A 264 -6.75 -30.11 30.33
C ASP A 264 -5.75 -30.18 29.17
N ASP A 265 -6.23 -30.23 27.92
CA ASP A 265 -5.38 -30.07 26.72
C ASP A 265 -4.72 -28.69 26.69
N THR A 266 -5.48 -27.63 27.04
CA THR A 266 -4.99 -26.25 27.04
C THR A 266 -3.96 -26.02 28.15
N ILE A 267 -4.16 -26.63 29.32
CA ILE A 267 -3.17 -26.65 30.42
C ILE A 267 -1.91 -27.38 29.93
N THR A 268 -2.03 -28.58 29.39
CA THR A 268 -0.90 -29.38 28.89
C THR A 268 -0.09 -28.62 27.83
N ALA A 269 -0.77 -27.92 26.91
CA ALA A 269 -0.15 -27.15 25.84
C ALA A 269 0.59 -25.89 26.32
N LEU A 270 0.02 -25.13 27.27
CA LEU A 270 0.60 -23.86 27.73
C LEU A 270 1.56 -24.03 28.92
N GLU A 271 1.45 -25.10 29.71
CA GLU A 271 2.31 -25.34 30.88
C GLU A 271 3.79 -25.51 30.49
N ALA A 272 4.09 -26.21 29.39
CA ALA A 272 5.46 -26.34 28.89
C ALA A 272 6.08 -24.98 28.51
N ALA A 273 5.30 -24.10 27.86
CA ALA A 273 5.73 -22.75 27.49
C ALA A 273 5.83 -21.82 28.72
N ALA A 274 4.97 -21.98 29.73
CA ALA A 274 5.10 -21.31 31.02
C ALA A 274 6.37 -21.75 31.78
N GLY A 275 6.79 -23.01 31.63
CA GLY A 275 8.10 -23.48 32.08
C GLY A 275 9.25 -22.81 31.34
N ALA A 276 9.19 -22.77 30.00
CA ALA A 276 10.23 -22.17 29.16
C ALA A 276 10.47 -20.68 29.42
N CYS A 277 9.43 -19.91 29.78
CA CYS A 277 9.56 -18.51 30.20
C CYS A 277 9.72 -18.30 31.72
N GLY A 278 9.95 -19.34 32.52
CA GLY A 278 10.21 -19.22 33.96
C GLY A 278 8.99 -19.05 34.89
N LEU A 279 7.78 -18.84 34.36
CA LEU A 279 6.54 -18.63 35.14
C LEU A 279 6.26 -19.76 36.16
N LEU A 280 6.60 -21.01 35.82
CA LEU A 280 6.44 -22.14 36.75
C LEU A 280 7.34 -22.04 38.00
N GLY A 281 8.46 -21.32 37.92
CA GLY A 281 9.33 -21.01 39.05
C GLY A 281 8.96 -19.69 39.74
N ASP A 282 8.53 -18.69 38.97
CA ASP A 282 8.17 -17.35 39.47
C ASP A 282 6.85 -17.35 40.26
N ASP A 283 5.76 -17.81 39.63
CA ASP A 283 4.38 -17.79 40.17
C ASP A 283 3.96 -19.15 40.77
N GLY A 284 4.63 -20.24 40.37
CA GLY A 284 4.34 -21.60 40.82
C GLY A 284 3.21 -22.30 40.04
N ARG A 285 3.29 -23.65 39.94
CA ARG A 285 2.40 -24.48 39.11
C ARG A 285 0.90 -24.24 39.32
N ALA A 286 0.46 -24.13 40.58
CA ALA A 286 -0.95 -23.92 40.90
C ALA A 286 -1.49 -22.56 40.40
N GLN A 287 -0.67 -21.51 40.47
CA GLN A 287 -1.01 -20.16 40.02
C GLN A 287 -1.07 -20.07 38.49
N VAL A 288 -0.14 -20.75 37.81
CA VAL A 288 -0.12 -20.90 36.34
C VAL A 288 -1.38 -21.64 35.86
N ILE A 289 -1.72 -22.77 36.46
CA ILE A 289 -2.94 -23.54 36.12
C ILE A 289 -4.22 -22.71 36.40
N ALA A 290 -4.27 -21.94 37.49
CA ALA A 290 -5.39 -21.05 37.79
C ALA A 290 -5.56 -19.96 36.71
N THR A 291 -4.46 -19.38 36.21
CA THR A 291 -4.49 -18.38 35.13
C THR A 291 -4.93 -18.98 33.79
N ILE A 292 -4.46 -20.18 33.44
CA ILE A 292 -4.93 -20.89 32.24
C ILE A 292 -6.43 -21.18 32.36
N THR A 293 -6.88 -21.60 33.54
CA THR A 293 -8.28 -21.93 33.82
C THR A 293 -9.20 -20.71 33.73
N SER A 294 -8.80 -19.55 34.26
CA SER A 294 -9.59 -18.33 34.15
C SER A 294 -9.63 -17.81 32.70
N GLY A 295 -8.48 -17.79 32.03
CA GLY A 295 -8.38 -17.39 30.62
C GLY A 295 -9.23 -18.27 29.70
N TRP A 296 -9.09 -19.60 29.76
CA TRP A 296 -9.85 -20.53 28.92
C TRP A 296 -11.36 -20.43 29.16
N LYS A 297 -11.80 -20.29 30.42
CA LYS A 297 -13.22 -20.07 30.75
C LYS A 297 -13.76 -18.75 30.19
N ALA A 298 -12.99 -17.66 30.27
CA ALA A 298 -13.36 -16.38 29.65
C ALA A 298 -13.40 -16.49 28.11
N GLY A 299 -12.51 -17.29 27.50
CA GLY A 299 -12.56 -17.60 26.07
C GLY A 299 -13.82 -18.37 25.67
N ARG A 300 -14.18 -19.41 26.43
CA ARG A 300 -15.40 -20.21 26.19
C ARG A 300 -16.70 -19.44 26.40
N ALA A 301 -16.68 -18.33 27.13
CA ALA A 301 -17.83 -17.41 27.25
C ALA A 301 -18.03 -16.50 26.03
N SER A 302 -17.07 -16.43 25.11
CA SER A 302 -17.15 -15.67 23.85
C SER A 302 -16.48 -16.46 22.70
N PRO A 303 -17.05 -17.60 22.29
CA PRO A 303 -16.49 -18.42 21.21
C PRO A 303 -16.51 -17.67 19.87
N ARG A 304 -15.59 -18.05 18.98
CA ARG A 304 -15.51 -17.61 17.59
C ARG A 304 -15.62 -18.82 16.68
N ASP A 305 -16.15 -18.61 15.47
CA ASP A 305 -16.25 -19.68 14.50
C ASP A 305 -14.88 -20.26 14.15
N THR A 306 -14.78 -21.59 14.21
CA THR A 306 -13.58 -22.34 13.83
C THR A 306 -13.85 -23.09 12.52
N PRO A 307 -12.85 -23.37 11.67
CA PRO A 307 -13.08 -23.87 10.30
C PRO A 307 -13.57 -25.33 10.16
N ALA A 308 -14.35 -25.85 11.13
CA ALA A 308 -14.65 -27.28 11.26
C ALA A 308 -16.02 -27.63 11.89
N THR A 309 -16.95 -26.68 12.07
CA THR A 309 -18.27 -26.94 12.67
C THR A 309 -19.41 -26.45 11.78
N ASN A 310 -19.84 -27.30 10.83
CA ASN A 310 -21.17 -27.19 10.21
C ASN A 310 -22.12 -28.20 10.90
N PRO A 311 -23.36 -27.85 11.31
CA PRO A 311 -24.17 -28.72 12.17
C PRO A 311 -24.69 -30.03 11.56
N ASP A 312 -24.76 -30.14 10.22
CA ASP A 312 -25.64 -31.10 9.54
C ASP A 312 -25.13 -32.56 9.48
N SER A 313 -24.00 -32.88 10.10
CA SER A 313 -23.38 -34.22 10.03
C SER A 313 -23.85 -35.20 11.10
N ALA A 314 -25.16 -35.32 11.29
CA ALA A 314 -25.82 -36.33 12.15
C ALA A 314 -26.74 -37.24 11.31
N GLY A 315 -26.15 -38.23 10.64
CA GLY A 315 -26.84 -39.04 9.63
C GLY A 315 -27.86 -40.04 10.18
N VAL A 316 -29.05 -40.07 9.57
CA VAL A 316 -29.99 -41.20 9.63
C VAL A 316 -29.82 -42.04 8.36
N ALA A 317 -29.59 -43.35 8.50
CA ALA A 317 -29.35 -44.25 7.38
C ALA A 317 -30.64 -44.80 6.75
N PRO A 318 -30.64 -45.07 5.44
CA PRO A 318 -31.52 -46.05 4.81
C PRO A 318 -30.77 -47.20 4.12
N ASP A 319 -31.44 -48.36 4.03
CA ASP A 319 -30.92 -49.61 3.47
C ASP A 319 -30.94 -49.70 1.92
N MET A 320 -30.29 -50.76 1.40
CA MET A 320 -30.30 -51.13 -0.03
C MET A 320 -31.66 -51.66 -0.50
N VAL A 321 -32.08 -51.34 -1.73
CA VAL A 321 -32.85 -52.24 -2.63
C VAL A 321 -32.45 -51.95 -4.10
N THR A 322 -32.49 -52.97 -4.95
CA THR A 322 -32.15 -52.94 -6.38
C THR A 322 -33.38 -52.72 -7.30
N GLY A 323 -33.18 -52.21 -8.53
CA GLY A 323 -34.22 -52.28 -9.57
C GLY A 323 -34.08 -51.38 -10.80
N THR A 324 -33.67 -51.94 -11.94
CA THR A 324 -34.06 -51.50 -13.30
C THR A 324 -35.31 -52.31 -13.74
N PRO A 325 -36.23 -51.80 -14.59
CA PRO A 325 -35.89 -51.45 -15.99
C PRO A 325 -36.72 -50.33 -16.69
N THR A 326 -36.29 -50.00 -17.92
CA THR A 326 -37.01 -49.32 -19.02
C THR A 326 -38.04 -50.25 -19.71
N PRO A 327 -38.80 -49.87 -20.78
CA PRO A 327 -39.03 -48.55 -21.44
C PRO A 327 -40.53 -48.21 -21.74
N ALA A 328 -40.83 -46.99 -22.26
CA ALA A 328 -41.76 -46.72 -23.39
C ALA A 328 -41.94 -45.20 -23.65
N GLY A 329 -42.32 -44.78 -24.88
CA GLY A 329 -42.93 -43.45 -25.11
C GLY A 329 -42.43 -42.58 -26.29
N ARG A 330 -42.89 -42.88 -27.52
CA ARG A 330 -43.04 -41.93 -28.66
C ARG A 330 -44.54 -41.97 -29.07
N PRO A 331 -45.14 -40.98 -29.79
CA PRO A 331 -44.60 -40.18 -30.91
C PRO A 331 -44.93 -38.65 -30.75
N LYS A 332 -45.07 -37.73 -31.74
CA LYS A 332 -45.46 -37.81 -33.17
C LYS A 332 -45.26 -36.47 -33.94
N GLY A 333 -44.90 -36.53 -35.23
CA GLY A 333 -45.03 -35.42 -36.21
C GLY A 333 -43.90 -34.36 -36.21
N MET A 334 -43.57 -33.67 -37.31
CA MET A 334 -44.01 -33.76 -38.73
C MET A 334 -42.80 -33.56 -39.69
N SER A 335 -43.01 -33.80 -40.99
CA SER A 335 -42.04 -33.70 -42.10
C SER A 335 -41.94 -32.25 -42.66
N VAL A 336 -41.15 -31.87 -43.69
CA VAL A 336 -40.69 -32.59 -44.91
C VAL A 336 -39.46 -31.91 -45.56
N MET A 337 -38.63 -32.72 -46.26
CA MET A 337 -37.79 -32.40 -47.45
C MET A 337 -36.71 -31.29 -47.32
N ASP A 338 -35.62 -31.30 -48.10
CA ASP A 338 -35.38 -31.93 -49.41
C ASP A 338 -34.19 -32.90 -49.51
N MET A 339 -34.07 -33.57 -50.66
CA MET A 339 -32.98 -34.53 -50.97
C MET A 339 -32.01 -34.02 -52.03
N ALA A 340 -30.72 -34.37 -51.89
CA ALA A 340 -29.81 -34.50 -53.03
C ALA A 340 -28.79 -35.62 -52.75
N LEU A 341 -28.56 -36.52 -53.72
CA LEU A 341 -27.54 -37.57 -53.68
C LEU A 341 -26.37 -37.18 -54.58
N GLY A 342 -25.14 -37.47 -54.15
CA GLY A 342 -23.93 -37.22 -54.93
C GLY A 342 -22.77 -38.08 -54.44
N SER A 343 -22.43 -39.12 -55.19
CA SER A 343 -21.31 -40.03 -54.91
C SER A 343 -19.99 -39.52 -55.50
N GLY A 344 -18.89 -39.63 -54.76
CA GLY A 344 -17.54 -39.38 -55.28
C GLY A 344 -16.46 -39.87 -54.32
N GLU A 345 -15.63 -40.80 -54.77
CA GLU A 345 -14.37 -41.17 -54.12
C GLU A 345 -13.27 -40.18 -54.52
N GLY A 346 -12.32 -39.88 -53.62
CA GLY A 346 -11.19 -39.01 -53.92
C GLY A 346 -10.49 -38.52 -52.66
N GLY A 347 -9.45 -39.23 -52.22
CA GLY A 347 -8.66 -38.83 -51.06
C GLY A 347 -7.71 -37.68 -51.38
N HIS A 348 -7.69 -36.65 -50.52
CA HIS A 348 -6.60 -35.69 -50.43
C HIS A 348 -6.42 -35.28 -48.96
N ASP A 349 -5.25 -35.57 -48.39
CA ASP A 349 -4.88 -35.12 -47.06
C ASP A 349 -4.89 -33.59 -46.99
N THR A 350 -5.90 -33.06 -46.30
CA THR A 350 -5.95 -31.65 -45.90
C THR A 350 -5.87 -31.62 -44.38
N PRO A 351 -4.80 -31.08 -43.77
CA PRO A 351 -4.66 -31.07 -42.33
C PRO A 351 -5.71 -30.14 -41.70
N THR A 352 -6.79 -30.74 -41.18
CA THR A 352 -7.86 -30.06 -40.45
C THR A 352 -7.26 -29.22 -39.34
N GLN A 353 -7.39 -27.90 -39.45
CA GLN A 353 -6.97 -26.97 -38.40
C GLN A 353 -7.83 -27.22 -37.15
N PRO A 354 -7.23 -27.47 -35.96
CA PRO A 354 -7.98 -27.51 -34.71
C PRO A 354 -8.38 -26.08 -34.31
N SER A 355 -9.54 -25.64 -34.78
CA SER A 355 -10.13 -24.36 -34.39
C SER A 355 -10.80 -24.47 -33.02
N ASP A 356 -10.02 -24.28 -31.96
CA ASP A 356 -10.47 -23.73 -30.67
C ASP A 356 -9.25 -23.27 -29.87
N SER A 357 -8.65 -22.17 -30.33
CA SER A 357 -7.59 -21.48 -29.58
C SER A 357 -8.19 -20.70 -28.41
N GLU A 358 -7.68 -20.91 -27.20
CA GLU A 358 -7.94 -20.01 -26.07
C GLU A 358 -7.69 -18.54 -26.46
N PRO A 359 -8.40 -17.56 -25.85
CA PRO A 359 -8.22 -16.14 -26.13
C PRO A 359 -6.87 -15.62 -25.61
N HIS A 360 -5.79 -15.94 -26.33
CA HIS A 360 -4.43 -15.45 -26.07
C HIS A 360 -4.42 -13.92 -25.97
N ARG A 361 -3.68 -13.38 -24.99
CA ARG A 361 -3.57 -11.94 -24.72
C ARG A 361 -2.84 -11.20 -25.86
N ARG A 362 -3.57 -10.88 -26.93
CA ARG A 362 -3.05 -10.12 -28.08
C ARG A 362 -2.83 -8.64 -27.71
N LEU A 363 -1.61 -8.14 -27.92
CA LEU A 363 -1.34 -6.70 -27.92
C LEU A 363 -1.98 -6.06 -29.16
N VAL A 364 -2.71 -4.97 -28.97
CA VAL A 364 -3.30 -4.17 -30.05
C VAL A 364 -2.60 -2.82 -30.08
N PHE A 365 -1.86 -2.57 -31.15
CA PHE A 365 -1.19 -1.30 -31.38
C PHE A 365 -2.07 -0.42 -32.26
N THR A 366 -2.52 0.71 -31.72
CA THR A 366 -3.27 1.74 -32.45
C THR A 366 -2.41 2.99 -32.51
N ALA A 367 -2.14 3.52 -33.70
CA ALA A 367 -1.39 4.75 -33.85
C ALA A 367 -2.23 5.95 -33.38
N ALA A 368 -1.60 6.96 -32.76
CA ALA A 368 -2.34 8.13 -32.27
C ALA A 368 -3.10 8.87 -33.40
N SER A 369 -2.62 8.80 -34.65
CA SER A 369 -3.29 9.32 -35.84
C SER A 369 -4.55 8.54 -36.27
N GLN A 370 -4.78 7.34 -35.72
CA GLN A 370 -6.01 6.56 -35.91
C GLN A 370 -7.06 6.86 -34.81
N ILE A 371 -6.67 7.57 -33.75
CA ILE A 371 -7.55 7.98 -32.66
C ILE A 371 -8.09 9.36 -33.02
N THR A 372 -9.41 9.48 -33.24
CA THR A 372 -10.05 10.77 -33.48
C THR A 372 -10.01 11.62 -32.20
N PRO A 373 -9.36 12.80 -32.19
CA PRO A 373 -9.36 13.68 -31.02
C PRO A 373 -10.79 14.15 -30.70
N LYS A 374 -11.14 14.19 -29.42
CA LYS A 374 -12.41 14.70 -28.92
C LYS A 374 -12.16 15.71 -27.80
N PRO A 375 -12.98 16.77 -27.66
CA PRO A 375 -12.93 17.64 -26.48
C PRO A 375 -13.40 16.87 -25.24
N THR A 376 -12.96 17.30 -24.06
CA THR A 376 -13.53 16.85 -22.78
C THR A 376 -15.03 17.09 -22.78
N GLN A 377 -15.83 16.05 -22.52
CA GLN A 377 -17.27 16.19 -22.28
C GLN A 377 -17.54 16.21 -20.78
N TRP A 378 -18.56 16.97 -20.39
CA TRP A 378 -18.90 17.22 -18.99
C TRP A 378 -20.35 16.83 -18.74
N VAL A 379 -20.57 16.03 -17.71
CA VAL A 379 -21.90 15.70 -17.19
C VAL A 379 -22.46 16.89 -16.40
N TRP A 380 -21.60 17.62 -15.69
CA TRP A 380 -21.95 18.88 -15.01
C TRP A 380 -20.99 20.01 -15.39
N ILE A 381 -21.58 21.09 -15.89
CA ILE A 381 -21.02 22.43 -16.12
C ILE A 381 -21.73 23.41 -15.16
N ASP A 382 -20.98 24.35 -14.60
CA ASP A 382 -21.43 25.37 -13.66
C ASP A 382 -20.73 26.70 -14.02
N ASP A 383 -21.49 27.75 -14.34
CA ASP A 383 -21.00 29.02 -14.91
C ASP A 383 -19.94 28.82 -16.01
N GLU A 384 -20.32 28.09 -17.07
CA GLU A 384 -19.49 27.65 -18.22
C GLU A 384 -18.31 26.70 -17.89
N GLU A 385 -18.00 26.47 -16.61
CA GLU A 385 -16.85 25.68 -16.16
C GLU A 385 -17.21 24.23 -15.78
N GLY A 386 -16.33 23.28 -16.14
CA GLY A 386 -16.57 21.85 -15.95
C GLY A 386 -16.31 21.33 -14.53
N ARG A 387 -17.36 20.83 -13.85
CA ARG A 387 -17.27 20.24 -12.50
C ARG A 387 -17.22 18.71 -12.48
N LEU A 388 -18.10 18.04 -13.24
CA LEU A 388 -18.18 16.57 -13.30
C LEU A 388 -17.88 16.07 -14.72
N PRO A 389 -16.71 15.47 -14.98
CA PRO A 389 -16.35 14.99 -16.31
C PRO A 389 -17.12 13.72 -16.68
N ALA A 390 -17.46 13.59 -17.96
CA ALA A 390 -18.02 12.38 -18.53
C ALA A 390 -16.94 11.31 -18.75
N GLY A 391 -17.36 10.05 -18.84
CA GLY A 391 -16.47 8.91 -19.04
C GLY A 391 -15.41 8.74 -17.94
N ALA A 392 -15.71 9.14 -16.70
CA ALA A 392 -14.73 9.19 -15.63
C ALA A 392 -15.28 8.79 -14.25
N LEU A 393 -14.41 8.15 -13.46
CA LEU A 393 -14.59 8.02 -12.02
C LEU A 393 -14.34 9.37 -11.32
N SER A 394 -15.24 9.74 -10.42
CA SER A 394 -15.18 10.90 -9.54
C SER A 394 -15.55 10.51 -8.11
N LEU A 395 -15.08 11.24 -7.10
CA LEU A 395 -15.43 10.96 -5.69
C LEU A 395 -16.11 12.13 -4.99
N ALA A 396 -17.09 11.83 -4.14
CA ALA A 396 -17.60 12.72 -3.10
C ALA A 396 -17.08 12.25 -1.73
N ALA A 397 -16.30 13.06 -1.03
CA ALA A 397 -15.58 12.67 0.18
C ALA A 397 -15.74 13.69 1.33
N GLY A 398 -15.85 13.21 2.58
CA GLY A 398 -16.20 14.04 3.74
C GLY A 398 -16.27 13.24 5.05
N ARG A 399 -16.40 13.93 6.20
CA ARG A 399 -16.78 13.31 7.50
C ARG A 399 -18.14 12.60 7.37
N GLU A 400 -18.50 11.75 8.33
CA GLU A 400 -19.87 11.24 8.48
C GLU A 400 -20.88 12.42 8.58
N GLY A 401 -22.14 12.24 8.17
CA GLY A 401 -23.17 13.29 8.23
C GLY A 401 -23.09 14.45 7.21
N THR A 402 -21.99 14.62 6.46
CA THR A 402 -21.75 15.74 5.52
C THR A 402 -22.53 15.71 4.19
N GLY A 403 -23.72 15.10 4.13
CA GLY A 403 -24.63 15.21 2.97
C GLY A 403 -24.20 14.55 1.65
N LYS A 404 -23.10 13.79 1.62
CA LYS A 404 -22.54 13.15 0.40
C LYS A 404 -23.56 12.33 -0.39
N SER A 405 -24.29 11.45 0.29
CA SER A 405 -25.37 10.62 -0.28
C SER A 405 -26.53 11.49 -0.78
N SER A 406 -26.88 12.55 -0.04
CA SER A 406 -27.89 13.54 -0.46
C SER A 406 -27.48 14.29 -1.73
N PHE A 407 -26.18 14.55 -1.95
CA PHE A 407 -25.65 15.07 -3.22
C PHE A 407 -25.73 14.03 -4.34
N GLY A 408 -25.43 12.75 -4.07
CA GLY A 408 -25.61 11.66 -5.03
C GLY A 408 -27.07 11.52 -5.49
N ILE A 409 -28.02 11.66 -4.55
CA ILE A 409 -29.47 11.66 -4.79
C ILE A 409 -29.92 12.90 -5.59
N TRP A 410 -29.41 14.10 -5.26
CA TRP A 410 -29.64 15.32 -6.05
C TRP A 410 -29.12 15.18 -7.48
N LEU A 411 -27.88 14.71 -7.65
CA LEU A 411 -27.28 14.50 -8.97
C LEU A 411 -28.11 13.50 -9.78
N SER A 412 -28.58 12.42 -9.14
CA SER A 412 -29.49 11.45 -9.74
C SER A 412 -30.80 12.09 -10.22
N SER A 413 -31.38 13.04 -9.46
CA SER A 413 -32.59 13.73 -9.92
C SER A 413 -32.32 14.67 -11.10
N GLN A 414 -31.17 15.35 -11.13
CA GLN A 414 -30.81 16.23 -12.25
C GLN A 414 -30.54 15.43 -13.54
N ILE A 415 -29.91 14.25 -13.45
CA ILE A 415 -29.65 13.36 -14.59
C ILE A 415 -30.93 12.70 -15.11
N THR A 416 -31.75 12.13 -14.22
CA THR A 416 -33.02 11.49 -14.61
C THR A 416 -34.05 12.45 -15.21
N ARG A 417 -33.96 13.75 -14.89
CA ARG A 417 -34.80 14.79 -15.50
C ARG A 417 -34.14 15.55 -16.66
N GLY A 418 -32.85 15.31 -16.96
CA GLY A 418 -32.10 16.07 -17.97
C GLY A 418 -31.90 17.55 -17.61
N LEU A 419 -31.97 17.91 -16.32
CA LEU A 419 -31.90 19.30 -15.84
C LEU A 419 -30.47 19.79 -15.60
N LEU A 420 -29.49 18.87 -15.50
CA LEU A 420 -28.10 19.24 -15.22
C LEU A 420 -27.47 19.93 -16.45
N PRO A 421 -26.90 21.16 -16.31
CA PRO A 421 -26.19 21.79 -17.41
C PRO A 421 -24.94 20.96 -17.74
N GLY A 422 -24.75 20.63 -19.01
CA GLY A 422 -23.72 19.68 -19.46
C GLY A 422 -24.11 19.01 -20.77
N MET A 423 -23.42 17.92 -21.12
CA MET A 423 -23.62 17.17 -22.37
C MET A 423 -24.99 16.49 -22.51
N TRP A 424 -25.77 16.44 -21.43
CA TRP A 424 -27.14 15.91 -21.39
C TRP A 424 -28.16 16.94 -20.87
N GLY A 425 -27.84 18.24 -20.94
CA GLY A 425 -28.82 19.29 -20.69
C GLY A 425 -29.99 19.19 -21.67
N GLY A 426 -31.21 19.06 -21.14
CA GLY A 426 -32.43 18.77 -21.90
C GLY A 426 -32.62 17.29 -22.31
N ILE A 427 -31.74 16.38 -21.90
CA ILE A 427 -31.74 14.97 -22.30
C ILE A 427 -31.75 14.07 -21.05
N PRO A 428 -32.92 13.58 -20.60
CA PRO A 428 -33.01 12.59 -19.54
C PRO A 428 -32.14 11.35 -19.83
N ARG A 429 -31.31 10.96 -18.85
CA ARG A 429 -30.54 9.71 -18.87
C ARG A 429 -30.87 8.85 -17.67
N ASN A 430 -30.59 7.56 -17.78
CA ASN A 430 -30.83 6.64 -16.68
C ASN A 430 -29.68 6.67 -15.66
N VAL A 431 -29.95 6.20 -14.45
CA VAL A 431 -29.04 6.18 -13.31
C VAL A 431 -29.02 4.79 -12.70
N ILE A 432 -27.84 4.26 -12.40
CA ILE A 432 -27.69 3.10 -11.50
C ILE A 432 -27.29 3.64 -10.12
N TYR A 433 -28.00 3.24 -9.07
CA TYR A 433 -27.65 3.58 -7.70
C TYR A 433 -27.26 2.29 -6.96
N LEU A 434 -26.02 2.18 -6.51
CA LEU A 434 -25.49 1.05 -5.75
C LEU A 434 -25.42 1.47 -4.27
N ALA A 435 -26.57 1.42 -3.60
CA ALA A 435 -26.68 1.65 -2.16
C ALA A 435 -26.49 0.32 -1.41
N VAL A 436 -25.57 0.30 -0.45
CA VAL A 436 -25.27 -0.91 0.37
C VAL A 436 -25.82 -0.79 1.79
N GLU A 437 -25.89 0.43 2.32
CA GLU A 437 -26.19 0.69 3.74
C GLU A 437 -27.60 1.26 3.97
N ASP A 438 -28.18 1.92 2.97
CA ASP A 438 -29.47 2.63 3.09
C ASP A 438 -30.63 1.81 2.52
N SER A 439 -31.74 1.73 3.25
CA SER A 439 -32.95 1.01 2.82
C SER A 439 -33.58 1.64 1.59
N TRP A 440 -33.83 0.86 0.54
CA TRP A 440 -34.46 1.35 -0.69
C TRP A 440 -35.85 1.94 -0.44
N ALA A 441 -36.73 1.17 0.22
CA ALA A 441 -38.12 1.56 0.44
C ALA A 441 -38.27 2.67 1.51
N GLN A 442 -37.46 2.63 2.58
CA GLN A 442 -37.62 3.54 3.72
C GLN A 442 -36.76 4.80 3.61
N THR A 443 -35.62 4.73 2.90
CA THR A 443 -34.68 5.85 2.81
C THR A 443 -34.48 6.37 1.39
N LEU A 444 -34.06 5.52 0.45
CA LEU A 444 -33.55 5.99 -0.84
C LEU A 444 -34.67 6.48 -1.76
N VAL A 445 -35.75 5.72 -1.93
CA VAL A 445 -36.89 6.11 -2.77
C VAL A 445 -37.59 7.36 -2.24
N PRO A 446 -37.92 7.49 -0.94
CA PRO A 446 -38.47 8.74 -0.39
C PRO A 446 -37.55 9.96 -0.60
N ARG A 447 -36.22 9.82 -0.44
CA ARG A 447 -35.29 10.92 -0.72
C ARG A 447 -35.18 11.25 -2.21
N LEU A 448 -35.26 10.26 -3.12
CA LEU A 448 -35.32 10.47 -4.57
C LEU A 448 -36.62 11.19 -4.99
N MET A 449 -37.75 10.85 -4.37
CA MET A 449 -39.03 11.56 -4.54
C MET A 449 -38.91 13.03 -4.09
N ALA A 450 -38.35 13.28 -2.91
CA ALA A 450 -38.10 14.64 -2.40
C ALA A 450 -37.15 15.44 -3.32
N ALA A 451 -36.14 14.79 -3.90
CA ALA A 451 -35.22 15.41 -4.85
C ALA A 451 -35.83 15.61 -6.25
N GLY A 452 -37.04 15.12 -6.52
CA GLY A 452 -37.73 15.25 -7.81
C GLY A 452 -37.24 14.31 -8.91
N ALA A 453 -36.58 13.20 -8.57
CA ALA A 453 -36.05 12.25 -9.55
C ALA A 453 -37.15 11.57 -10.37
N ASP A 454 -36.78 11.05 -11.54
CA ASP A 454 -37.64 10.14 -12.32
C ASP A 454 -37.37 8.70 -11.88
N LEU A 455 -38.25 8.12 -11.07
CA LEU A 455 -38.00 6.82 -10.43
C LEU A 455 -37.88 5.68 -11.45
N ASP A 456 -38.64 5.73 -12.55
CA ASP A 456 -38.57 4.78 -13.67
C ASP A 456 -37.20 4.78 -14.39
N ARG A 457 -36.31 5.72 -14.03
CA ARG A 457 -34.94 5.87 -14.55
C ARG A 457 -33.86 5.60 -13.51
N VAL A 458 -34.20 5.24 -12.28
CA VAL A 458 -33.24 4.88 -11.22
C VAL A 458 -33.26 3.38 -10.97
N PHE A 459 -32.19 2.71 -11.38
CA PHE A 459 -32.05 1.26 -11.27
C PHE A 459 -31.30 0.86 -9.99
N ARG A 460 -31.94 0.02 -9.17
CA ARG A 460 -31.28 -0.91 -8.23
C ARG A 460 -30.62 -2.01 -9.06
N VAL A 461 -29.39 -2.41 -8.71
CA VAL A 461 -28.65 -3.47 -9.39
C VAL A 461 -27.98 -4.36 -8.35
N GLU A 462 -28.21 -5.66 -8.47
CA GLU A 462 -27.78 -6.70 -7.53
C GLU A 462 -27.22 -7.90 -8.30
N ALA A 463 -26.26 -8.60 -7.71
CA ALA A 463 -25.65 -9.79 -8.29
C ALA A 463 -26.44 -11.02 -7.83
N VAL A 464 -26.97 -11.79 -8.78
CA VAL A 464 -27.74 -13.02 -8.50
C VAL A 464 -26.87 -14.23 -8.81
N THR A 465 -26.75 -15.17 -7.88
CA THR A 465 -25.97 -16.41 -8.08
C THR A 465 -26.64 -17.38 -9.06
N ALA A 466 -25.94 -18.43 -9.50
CA ALA A 466 -26.52 -19.47 -10.34
C ALA A 466 -27.65 -20.25 -9.62
N GLU A 467 -27.61 -20.24 -8.29
CA GLU A 467 -28.59 -20.82 -7.37
C GLU A 467 -29.79 -19.89 -7.10
N GLY A 468 -29.75 -18.64 -7.57
CA GLY A 468 -30.81 -17.65 -7.40
C GLY A 468 -30.73 -16.80 -6.13
N GLU A 469 -29.58 -16.78 -5.45
CA GLU A 469 -29.36 -15.96 -4.24
C GLU A 469 -29.02 -14.51 -4.62
N GLU A 470 -29.75 -13.53 -4.07
CA GLU A 470 -29.50 -12.10 -4.28
C GLU A 470 -28.35 -11.60 -3.40
N SER A 471 -27.40 -10.87 -3.98
CA SER A 471 -26.20 -10.37 -3.30
C SER A 471 -25.75 -9.00 -3.81
N THR A 472 -24.90 -8.31 -3.05
CA THR A 472 -24.40 -6.98 -3.40
C THR A 472 -23.28 -7.04 -4.45
N ILE A 473 -23.36 -6.16 -5.45
CA ILE A 473 -22.33 -5.96 -6.49
C ILE A 473 -20.93 -5.82 -5.86
N THR A 474 -20.02 -6.69 -6.27
CA THR A 474 -18.67 -6.86 -5.72
C THR A 474 -17.60 -6.45 -6.72
N LEU A 475 -16.79 -5.45 -6.36
CA LEU A 475 -15.69 -4.93 -7.17
C LEU A 475 -14.39 -5.70 -6.92
N PRO A 476 -13.58 -5.99 -7.96
CA PRO A 476 -13.80 -5.68 -9.39
C PRO A 476 -14.51 -6.80 -10.17
N VAL A 477 -15.18 -7.76 -9.51
CA VAL A 477 -15.74 -8.96 -10.14
C VAL A 477 -16.82 -8.59 -11.16
N ASP A 478 -17.86 -7.90 -10.72
CA ASP A 478 -19.09 -7.68 -11.52
C ASP A 478 -18.98 -6.47 -12.47
N VAL A 479 -17.77 -5.90 -12.61
CA VAL A 479 -17.48 -4.73 -13.45
C VAL A 479 -17.73 -5.04 -14.93
N GLY A 480 -17.63 -6.32 -15.34
CA GLY A 480 -17.95 -6.77 -16.70
C GLY A 480 -19.42 -6.57 -17.07
N ASP A 481 -20.32 -6.91 -16.15
CA ASP A 481 -21.77 -6.89 -16.33
C ASP A 481 -22.36 -5.51 -15.98
N LEU A 482 -21.79 -4.80 -15.00
CA LEU A 482 -22.10 -3.39 -14.75
C LEU A 482 -21.88 -2.54 -16.02
N ARG A 483 -20.79 -2.77 -16.76
CA ARG A 483 -20.53 -2.13 -18.06
C ARG A 483 -21.56 -2.52 -19.14
N ALA A 484 -22.03 -3.76 -19.14
CA ALA A 484 -23.08 -4.21 -20.05
C ALA A 484 -24.40 -3.50 -19.73
N GLY A 485 -24.80 -3.48 -18.45
CA GLY A 485 -25.98 -2.77 -17.95
C GLY A 485 -25.96 -1.28 -18.27
N ILE A 486 -24.84 -0.58 -18.03
CA ILE A 486 -24.67 0.85 -18.40
C ILE A 486 -24.96 1.08 -19.88
N SER A 487 -24.38 0.23 -20.74
CA SER A 487 -24.54 0.32 -22.21
C SER A 487 -25.96 0.00 -22.67
N GLN A 488 -26.58 -1.03 -22.08
CA GLN A 488 -27.91 -1.53 -22.44
C GLN A 488 -29.03 -0.60 -21.98
N HIS A 489 -28.88 0.04 -20.82
CA HIS A 489 -29.90 0.88 -20.19
C HIS A 489 -29.64 2.38 -20.36
N ASP A 490 -28.72 2.81 -21.25
CA ASP A 490 -28.44 4.23 -21.54
C ASP A 490 -28.15 5.07 -20.27
N VAL A 491 -27.28 4.53 -19.41
CA VAL A 491 -27.00 5.06 -18.08
C VAL A 491 -25.97 6.19 -18.17
N GLY A 492 -26.36 7.40 -17.75
CA GLY A 492 -25.47 8.56 -17.68
C GLY A 492 -24.65 8.63 -16.39
N LEU A 493 -25.17 8.08 -15.29
CA LEU A 493 -24.56 8.13 -13.95
C LEU A 493 -24.65 6.78 -13.24
N VAL A 494 -23.54 6.36 -12.64
CA VAL A 494 -23.53 5.32 -11.60
C VAL A 494 -23.13 5.96 -10.27
N VAL A 495 -23.95 5.81 -9.23
CA VAL A 495 -23.61 6.21 -7.86
C VAL A 495 -23.24 4.97 -7.05
N ALA A 496 -22.15 5.04 -6.28
CA ALA A 496 -21.68 3.96 -5.41
C ALA A 496 -21.60 4.46 -3.95
N ASP A 497 -22.51 3.98 -3.09
CA ASP A 497 -22.82 4.60 -1.80
C ASP A 497 -22.87 3.59 -0.64
N PRO A 498 -21.81 3.51 0.19
CA PRO A 498 -20.45 4.03 -0.06
C PRO A 498 -19.64 3.06 -0.94
N LEU A 499 -18.73 3.62 -1.75
CA LEU A 499 -17.89 2.85 -2.69
C LEU A 499 -17.01 1.79 -2.02
N MET A 500 -16.72 1.94 -0.72
CA MET A 500 -15.89 0.98 0.03
C MET A 500 -16.64 -0.33 0.31
N SER A 501 -17.94 -0.26 0.56
CA SER A 501 -18.78 -1.42 0.90
C SER A 501 -19.09 -2.29 -0.32
N LEU A 502 -18.77 -1.82 -1.53
CA LEU A 502 -18.75 -2.61 -2.78
C LEU A 502 -17.42 -3.33 -3.03
N MET A 503 -16.36 -3.10 -2.24
CA MET A 503 -15.06 -3.73 -2.50
C MET A 503 -15.00 -5.15 -1.93
N SER A 504 -14.53 -6.11 -2.73
CA SER A 504 -14.32 -7.48 -2.26
C SER A 504 -13.45 -7.52 -1.01
N GLY A 505 -13.85 -8.25 0.03
CA GLY A 505 -13.09 -8.44 1.28
C GLY A 505 -11.70 -9.09 1.12
N ARG A 506 -11.29 -9.41 -0.13
CA ARG A 506 -9.92 -9.81 -0.52
C ARG A 506 -9.02 -8.61 -0.90
N ILE A 507 -9.52 -7.37 -0.76
CA ILE A 507 -8.85 -6.13 -1.18
C ILE A 507 -8.52 -5.29 0.05
N ASP A 508 -7.24 -5.03 0.27
CA ASP A 508 -6.78 -4.13 1.34
C ASP A 508 -6.84 -2.66 0.86
N THR A 509 -7.85 -1.92 1.29
CA THR A 509 -8.06 -0.51 0.92
C THR A 509 -7.02 0.46 1.49
N HIS A 510 -6.09 -0.02 2.34
CA HIS A 510 -4.91 0.74 2.78
C HIS A 510 -3.67 0.47 1.91
N LYS A 511 -3.71 -0.52 1.00
CA LYS A 511 -2.66 -0.74 -0.01
C LYS A 511 -3.04 -0.06 -1.33
N GLU A 512 -2.16 0.80 -1.86
CA GLU A 512 -2.44 1.52 -3.11
C GLU A 512 -2.65 0.59 -4.30
N ALA A 513 -1.85 -0.47 -4.42
CA ALA A 513 -1.98 -1.45 -5.50
C ALA A 513 -3.33 -2.19 -5.46
N ASP A 514 -3.76 -2.64 -4.28
CA ASP A 514 -5.04 -3.33 -4.08
C ASP A 514 -6.23 -2.41 -4.37
N THR A 515 -6.16 -1.17 -3.89
CA THR A 515 -7.16 -0.14 -4.18
C THR A 515 -7.26 0.12 -5.69
N ARG A 516 -6.12 0.20 -6.40
CA ARG A 516 -6.10 0.34 -7.87
C ARG A 516 -6.78 -0.83 -8.58
N ARG A 517 -6.61 -2.07 -8.10
CA ARG A 517 -7.33 -3.24 -8.66
C ARG A 517 -8.85 -3.10 -8.58
N ALA A 518 -9.40 -2.33 -7.63
CA ALA A 518 -10.83 -2.01 -7.56
C ALA A 518 -11.22 -0.79 -8.43
N LEU A 519 -10.47 0.31 -8.34
CA LEU A 519 -10.85 1.59 -8.95
C LEU A 519 -10.52 1.72 -10.45
N GLU A 520 -9.43 1.14 -10.92
CA GLU A 520 -9.01 1.27 -12.32
C GLU A 520 -9.95 0.54 -13.30
N PRO A 521 -10.54 -0.62 -12.97
CA PRO A 521 -11.65 -1.19 -13.73
C PRO A 521 -12.88 -0.28 -13.82
N LEU A 522 -13.28 0.39 -12.73
CA LEU A 522 -14.39 1.36 -12.76
C LEU A 522 -14.07 2.55 -13.68
N ALA A 523 -12.88 3.15 -13.53
CA ALA A 523 -12.45 4.26 -14.38
C ALA A 523 -12.39 3.86 -15.88
N LYS A 524 -12.03 2.61 -16.18
CA LYS A 524 -12.03 2.06 -17.54
C LYS A 524 -13.44 1.86 -18.10
N ILE A 525 -14.41 1.35 -17.32
CA ILE A 525 -15.77 1.17 -17.85
C ILE A 525 -16.52 2.49 -18.00
N ALA A 526 -16.18 3.50 -17.20
CA ALA A 526 -16.62 4.87 -17.42
C ALA A 526 -16.12 5.39 -18.78
N ASP A 527 -14.80 5.36 -19.03
CA ASP A 527 -14.17 5.79 -20.30
C ASP A 527 -14.76 5.07 -21.53
N GLN A 528 -15.04 3.77 -21.41
CA GLN A 528 -15.64 2.96 -22.47
C GLN A 528 -17.12 3.22 -22.75
N THR A 529 -17.87 3.82 -21.82
CA THR A 529 -19.33 4.03 -21.93
C THR A 529 -19.73 5.50 -22.03
N GLY A 530 -18.87 6.43 -21.60
CA GLY A 530 -19.19 7.84 -21.44
C GLY A 530 -19.93 8.19 -20.14
N ALA A 531 -20.38 7.20 -19.37
CA ALA A 531 -21.04 7.42 -18.09
C ALA A 531 -20.10 8.08 -17.06
N ALA A 532 -20.64 8.93 -16.20
CA ALA A 532 -19.93 9.34 -14.98
C ALA A 532 -20.13 8.29 -13.89
N ILE A 533 -19.09 8.00 -13.11
CA ILE A 533 -19.19 7.15 -11.91
C ILE A 533 -18.84 8.00 -10.69
N LEU A 534 -19.78 8.15 -9.77
CA LEU A 534 -19.62 8.89 -8.51
C LEU A 534 -19.48 7.91 -7.34
N GLY A 535 -18.28 7.77 -6.80
CA GLY A 535 -18.04 7.03 -5.57
C GLY A 535 -18.16 7.91 -4.33
N ILE A 536 -18.95 7.50 -3.35
CA ILE A 536 -19.03 8.18 -2.05
C ILE A 536 -18.03 7.54 -1.08
N ALA A 537 -17.23 8.38 -0.42
CA ALA A 537 -16.12 7.99 0.42
C ALA A 537 -16.14 8.72 1.77
N HIS A 538 -15.77 8.04 2.84
CA HIS A 538 -15.70 8.61 4.19
C HIS A 538 -14.24 8.96 4.52
N PHE A 539 -14.02 10.13 5.13
CA PHE A 539 -12.69 10.48 5.64
C PHE A 539 -12.30 9.61 6.83
N ASN A 540 -11.01 9.31 6.97
CA ASN A 540 -10.49 8.68 8.17
C ASN A 540 -10.41 9.69 9.33
N LYS A 541 -10.61 9.22 10.58
CA LYS A 541 -10.65 10.05 11.80
C LYS A 541 -9.25 10.52 12.27
N SER A 542 -8.35 10.83 11.33
CA SER A 542 -6.91 11.07 11.59
C SER A 542 -6.38 12.39 11.01
N GLY A 543 -6.84 13.51 11.55
CA GLY A 543 -6.03 14.74 11.75
C GLY A 543 -5.38 15.41 10.54
N GLY A 544 -5.95 15.28 9.34
CA GLY A 544 -5.51 16.02 8.15
C GLY A 544 -6.31 17.30 7.92
N SER A 545 -5.67 18.36 7.40
CA SER A 545 -6.37 19.59 6.94
C SER A 545 -6.36 19.78 5.41
N ASP A 546 -5.89 18.79 4.64
CA ASP A 546 -6.07 18.76 3.19
C ASP A 546 -7.17 17.74 2.82
N ILE A 547 -8.22 18.23 2.16
CA ILE A 547 -9.30 17.41 1.57
C ILE A 547 -8.71 16.20 0.84
N ASN A 548 -7.69 16.41 -0.01
CA ASN A 548 -7.09 15.33 -0.81
C ASN A 548 -6.12 14.42 -0.03
N SER A 549 -5.93 14.64 1.27
CA SER A 549 -5.12 13.78 2.16
C SER A 549 -5.97 13.09 3.23
N LEU A 550 -7.25 13.47 3.34
CA LEU A 550 -8.26 12.85 4.20
C LEU A 550 -9.02 11.69 3.53
N ILE A 551 -8.88 11.50 2.21
CA ILE A 551 -9.58 10.46 1.42
C ILE A 551 -8.92 9.09 1.64
N THR A 552 -9.08 8.57 2.87
CA THR A 552 -8.65 7.23 3.32
C THR A 552 -7.13 7.00 3.26
N GLY A 553 -6.67 5.81 3.69
CA GLY A 553 -5.25 5.50 3.87
C GLY A 553 -4.47 5.16 2.59
N SER A 554 -5.02 5.39 1.39
CA SER A 554 -4.48 4.90 0.12
C SER A 554 -4.46 5.98 -0.96
N GLY A 555 -3.28 6.22 -1.55
CA GLY A 555 -3.08 7.23 -2.59
C GLY A 555 -3.94 7.04 -3.84
N ALA A 556 -4.43 5.82 -4.09
CA ALA A 556 -5.27 5.50 -5.25
C ALA A 556 -6.57 6.30 -5.28
N PHE A 557 -7.21 6.56 -4.13
CA PHE A 557 -8.45 7.36 -4.07
C PHE A 557 -8.21 8.83 -4.43
N LYS A 558 -6.99 9.36 -4.22
CA LYS A 558 -6.56 10.67 -4.74
C LYS A 558 -6.16 10.58 -6.22
N ASN A 559 -5.53 9.48 -6.63
CA ASN A 559 -4.83 9.37 -7.92
C ASN A 559 -5.74 8.96 -9.08
N VAL A 560 -6.58 7.93 -8.93
CA VAL A 560 -7.38 7.32 -10.01
C VAL A 560 -8.57 8.19 -10.47
N PRO A 561 -9.39 8.79 -9.58
CA PRO A 561 -10.53 9.61 -9.99
C PRO A 561 -10.09 10.88 -10.74
N ARG A 562 -10.88 11.37 -11.70
CA ARG A 562 -10.60 12.61 -12.44
C ARG A 562 -11.15 13.86 -11.76
N ALA A 563 -12.23 13.73 -10.99
CA ALA A 563 -12.78 14.79 -10.14
C ALA A 563 -12.91 14.32 -8.68
N VAL A 564 -12.78 15.25 -7.74
CA VAL A 564 -12.98 15.02 -6.31
C VAL A 564 -13.71 16.21 -5.71
N PHE A 565 -14.83 15.95 -5.06
CA PHE A 565 -15.65 16.90 -4.31
C PHE A 565 -15.42 16.67 -2.81
N GLY A 566 -14.92 17.67 -2.11
CA GLY A 566 -14.76 17.66 -0.65
C GLY A 566 -15.98 18.28 0.02
N PHE A 567 -16.64 17.53 0.89
CA PHE A 567 -17.79 17.96 1.69
C PHE A 567 -17.39 18.18 3.14
N ALA A 568 -17.60 19.40 3.62
CA ALA A 568 -17.50 19.74 5.02
C ALA A 568 -18.84 20.29 5.54
N ARG A 569 -18.95 20.30 6.86
CA ARG A 569 -19.99 21.02 7.60
C ARG A 569 -19.38 21.53 8.89
N ASP A 570 -19.67 22.79 9.20
CA ASP A 570 -19.45 23.41 10.50
C ASP A 570 -20.55 22.93 11.47
N GLU A 571 -20.17 22.47 12.65
CA GLU A 571 -21.10 21.92 13.64
C GLU A 571 -21.71 23.03 14.53
N ASP A 572 -21.05 24.20 14.64
CA ASP A 572 -21.46 25.35 15.45
C ASP A 572 -22.31 26.36 14.65
N THR A 573 -21.87 26.75 13.45
CA THR A 573 -22.62 27.67 12.58
C THR A 573 -23.64 26.95 11.69
N GLY A 574 -23.41 25.66 11.44
CA GLY A 574 -24.19 24.87 10.49
C GLY A 574 -23.84 25.13 9.02
N GLU A 575 -22.83 25.95 8.68
CA GLU A 575 -22.41 26.15 7.28
C GLU A 575 -21.99 24.82 6.64
N SER A 576 -22.52 24.52 5.46
CA SER A 576 -22.25 23.29 4.72
C SER A 576 -21.68 23.63 3.35
N VAL A 577 -20.45 23.17 3.07
CA VAL A 577 -19.67 23.59 1.88
C VAL A 577 -19.15 22.38 1.09
N MET A 578 -19.32 22.45 -0.24
CA MET A 578 -18.71 21.54 -1.21
C MET A 578 -17.62 22.27 -1.99
N THR A 579 -16.41 21.72 -2.00
CA THR A 579 -15.24 22.30 -2.72
C THR A 579 -14.68 21.31 -3.75
N GLN A 580 -14.24 21.80 -4.91
CA GLN A 580 -13.55 20.99 -5.90
C GLN A 580 -12.11 20.69 -5.42
N GLY A 581 -11.91 19.57 -4.73
CA GLY A 581 -10.58 19.14 -4.24
C GLY A 581 -9.64 18.72 -5.38
N LYS A 582 -10.19 18.18 -6.47
CA LYS A 582 -9.45 17.81 -7.69
C LYS A 582 -10.30 18.02 -8.93
N ASN A 583 -9.68 18.52 -9.98
CA ASN A 583 -10.19 18.45 -11.35
C ASN A 583 -8.99 18.19 -12.28
N SER A 584 -8.97 17.05 -12.96
CA SER A 584 -7.88 16.66 -13.87
C SER A 584 -8.14 16.98 -15.34
N LEU A 585 -9.35 17.45 -15.68
CA LEU A 585 -9.78 17.67 -17.07
C LEU A 585 -10.29 19.09 -17.33
N GLY A 586 -10.32 19.93 -16.29
CA GLY A 586 -10.74 21.34 -16.29
C GLY A 586 -10.10 22.10 -15.12
N ARG A 587 -10.63 23.27 -14.79
CA ARG A 587 -10.08 24.17 -13.76
C ARG A 587 -10.23 23.63 -12.33
N LEU A 588 -9.29 24.04 -11.47
CA LEU A 588 -9.24 23.70 -10.04
C LEU A 588 -9.62 24.89 -9.15
N ASP A 589 -9.51 26.12 -9.66
CA ASP A 589 -9.89 27.38 -9.02
C ASP A 589 -11.39 27.69 -9.12
N LEU A 590 -12.23 26.66 -9.19
CA LEU A 590 -13.68 26.79 -9.21
C LEU A 590 -14.19 27.22 -7.82
N PRO A 591 -15.21 28.10 -7.75
CA PRO A 591 -15.77 28.50 -6.47
C PRO A 591 -16.34 27.30 -5.72
N SER A 592 -16.20 27.33 -4.39
CA SER A 592 -16.89 26.38 -3.52
C SER A 592 -18.38 26.71 -3.51
N LEU A 593 -19.23 25.70 -3.35
CA LEU A 593 -20.68 25.87 -3.31
C LEU A 593 -21.20 25.62 -1.89
N ALA A 594 -21.94 26.59 -1.36
CA ALA A 594 -22.73 26.41 -0.16
C ALA A 594 -23.90 25.47 -0.47
N TYR A 595 -24.24 24.58 0.44
CA TYR A 595 -25.43 23.74 0.36
C TYR A 595 -26.12 23.63 1.72
N ARG A 596 -27.36 23.16 1.70
CA ARG A 596 -28.09 22.73 2.89
C ARG A 596 -28.82 21.42 2.65
N ILE A 597 -29.20 20.75 3.73
CA ILE A 597 -30.17 19.66 3.70
C ILE A 597 -31.45 20.20 4.33
N ALA A 598 -32.43 20.57 3.49
CA ALA A 598 -33.74 21.01 3.94
C ALA A 598 -34.61 19.80 4.29
N SER A 599 -35.45 19.90 5.33
CA SER A 599 -36.51 18.91 5.52
C SER A 599 -37.57 19.05 4.42
N THR A 600 -38.14 17.95 3.97
CA THR A 600 -39.21 17.92 2.96
C THR A 600 -40.11 16.72 3.25
N THR A 601 -41.39 17.00 3.50
CA THR A 601 -42.42 15.97 3.68
C THR A 601 -42.79 15.35 2.34
N VAL A 602 -42.72 14.03 2.24
CA VAL A 602 -43.11 13.24 1.07
C VAL A 602 -44.35 12.43 1.40
N ARG A 603 -45.31 12.41 0.48
CA ARG A 603 -46.49 11.54 0.52
C ARG A 603 -46.16 10.18 -0.08
N LEU A 604 -46.36 9.14 0.71
CA LEU A 604 -46.33 7.73 0.34
C LEU A 604 -47.76 7.18 0.38
N GLU A 605 -47.95 5.92 -0.03
CA GLU A 605 -49.27 5.27 0.02
C GLU A 605 -49.76 5.06 1.46
N ASP A 606 -48.86 4.70 2.38
CA ASP A 606 -49.16 4.44 3.80
C ASP A 606 -49.10 5.68 4.72
N GLY A 607 -48.76 6.88 4.20
CA GLY A 607 -48.70 8.11 5.00
C GLY A 607 -47.72 9.18 4.51
N GLU A 608 -47.40 10.13 5.39
CA GLU A 608 -46.40 11.19 5.15
C GLU A 608 -45.10 10.89 5.92
N THR A 609 -43.95 11.19 5.32
CA THR A 609 -42.62 11.05 5.95
C THR A 609 -41.73 12.25 5.66
N ASP A 610 -40.97 12.71 6.65
CA ASP A 610 -40.02 13.82 6.50
C ASP A 610 -38.62 13.32 6.15
N VAL A 611 -38.08 13.81 5.03
CA VAL A 611 -36.75 13.42 4.54
C VAL A 611 -35.88 14.62 4.17
N GLY A 612 -34.56 14.44 4.29
CA GLY A 612 -33.58 15.45 3.93
C GLY A 612 -33.37 15.57 2.42
N ARG A 613 -33.67 16.75 1.87
CA ARG A 613 -33.47 17.15 0.47
C ARG A 613 -32.27 18.08 0.35
N PHE A 614 -31.33 17.76 -0.54
CA PHE A 614 -30.13 18.58 -0.79
C PHE A 614 -30.47 19.78 -1.68
N GLU A 615 -30.00 20.97 -1.29
CA GLU A 615 -30.17 22.22 -2.05
C GLU A 615 -28.86 23.03 -2.05
N PHE A 616 -28.39 23.46 -3.22
CA PHE A 616 -27.32 24.46 -3.32
C PHE A 616 -27.85 25.85 -3.00
N MET A 617 -27.02 26.65 -2.31
CA MET A 617 -27.31 28.02 -1.86
C MET A 617 -26.48 29.08 -2.60
N GLY A 618 -25.78 28.69 -3.66
CA GLY A 618 -24.84 29.53 -4.42
C GLY A 618 -23.38 29.32 -4.00
N THR A 619 -22.50 30.24 -4.39
CA THR A 619 -21.07 30.18 -4.09
C THR A 619 -20.75 30.57 -2.65
N SER A 620 -19.90 29.82 -1.95
CA SER A 620 -19.27 30.25 -0.68
C SER A 620 -17.84 30.73 -0.92
N THR A 621 -17.45 31.76 -0.17
CA THR A 621 -16.05 32.18 0.00
C THR A 621 -15.27 31.24 0.90
N THR A 622 -15.96 30.54 1.80
CA THR A 622 -15.39 29.49 2.65
C THR A 622 -15.15 28.25 1.81
N THR A 623 -14.03 27.55 1.99
CA THR A 623 -13.84 26.20 1.40
C THR A 623 -14.05 25.11 2.45
N ALA A 624 -14.34 23.89 1.99
CA ALA A 624 -14.41 22.73 2.86
C ALA A 624 -13.09 22.45 3.59
N ARG A 625 -11.94 22.92 3.07
CA ARG A 625 -10.64 22.88 3.78
C ARG A 625 -10.64 23.82 4.98
N ASP A 626 -11.28 24.98 4.86
CA ASP A 626 -11.26 26.01 5.90
C ASP A 626 -12.23 25.64 7.03
N LEU A 627 -13.40 25.07 6.70
CA LEU A 627 -14.26 24.43 7.71
C LEU A 627 -13.56 23.24 8.39
N LEU A 628 -12.88 22.36 7.65
CA LEU A 628 -12.09 21.26 8.25
C LEU A 628 -10.87 21.74 9.05
N ARG A 629 -10.49 23.02 8.96
CA ARG A 629 -9.49 23.65 9.83
C ARG A 629 -10.13 24.28 11.05
N ALA A 630 -11.20 25.07 10.88
CA ALA A 630 -11.99 25.62 11.97
C ALA A 630 -12.44 24.50 12.93
N ASN A 631 -13.07 23.45 12.41
CA ASN A 631 -13.44 22.26 13.17
C ASN A 631 -12.23 21.53 13.79
N HIS A 632 -11.00 21.68 13.29
CA HIS A 632 -9.81 21.05 13.89
C HIS A 632 -9.15 21.94 14.96
N ASP A 633 -9.25 23.26 14.83
CA ASP A 633 -8.84 24.22 15.84
C ASP A 633 -9.86 24.25 17.01
N THR A 634 -11.15 23.92 16.77
CA THR A 634 -12.16 23.63 17.81
C THR A 634 -12.18 22.16 18.29
N ASP A 635 -11.80 21.17 17.47
CA ASP A 635 -11.46 19.80 17.94
C ASP A 635 -10.15 19.80 18.79
N THR A 636 -9.56 20.95 19.13
CA THR A 636 -8.73 21.03 20.35
C THR A 636 -9.67 21.04 21.56
N PRO A 637 -9.75 19.96 22.34
CA PRO A 637 -10.97 19.68 23.09
C PRO A 637 -11.11 20.61 24.30
N GLU A 638 -11.99 21.61 24.22
CA GLU A 638 -12.50 22.32 25.42
C GLU A 638 -13.21 21.36 26.38
N SER A 639 -13.59 20.15 25.93
CA SER A 639 -14.06 19.05 26.77
C SER A 639 -12.97 18.17 27.40
N THR A 640 -11.67 18.35 27.11
CA THR A 640 -10.57 17.57 27.76
C THR A 640 -9.12 18.09 27.57
N ASP A 641 -8.88 19.40 27.42
CA ASP A 641 -7.48 19.90 27.41
C ASP A 641 -6.84 19.73 28.79
N CYS A 642 -6.01 18.71 28.91
CA CYS A 642 -5.17 18.44 30.07
C CYS A 642 -4.31 19.67 30.47
N ALA A 643 -4.00 20.58 29.55
CA ALA A 643 -3.33 21.85 29.86
C ALA A 643 -4.26 22.95 30.37
N ALA A 644 -5.56 22.95 30.05
CA ALA A 644 -6.53 23.84 30.69
C ALA A 644 -6.70 23.39 32.15
N TRP A 645 -7.07 22.12 32.36
CA TRP A 645 -7.23 21.50 33.69
C TRP A 645 -5.98 21.62 34.58
N LEU A 646 -4.78 21.36 34.03
CA LEU A 646 -3.53 21.50 34.79
C LEU A 646 -3.16 22.97 35.07
N ARG A 647 -3.62 23.93 34.27
CA ARG A 647 -3.42 25.37 34.53
C ARG A 647 -4.38 25.88 35.60
N GLU A 648 -5.65 25.49 35.53
CA GLU A 648 -6.72 25.83 36.47
C GLU A 648 -6.30 25.40 37.88
N TRP A 649 -6.06 24.10 38.10
CA TRP A 649 -5.60 23.59 39.39
C TRP A 649 -4.22 24.14 39.81
N ALA A 650 -3.29 24.39 38.87
CA ALA A 650 -2.04 25.07 39.22
C ALA A 650 -2.27 26.52 39.69
N THR A 651 -3.28 27.22 39.17
CA THR A 651 -3.63 28.58 39.60
C THR A 651 -4.29 28.57 40.98
N ASP A 652 -5.20 27.62 41.23
CA ASP A 652 -5.84 27.44 42.54
C ASP A 652 -4.82 27.17 43.66
N GLU A 653 -3.79 26.37 43.37
CA GLU A 653 -2.68 26.05 44.28
C GLU A 653 -1.54 27.11 44.25
N GLY A 654 -1.87 28.37 43.93
CA GLY A 654 -0.93 29.50 44.00
C GLY A 654 0.23 29.46 42.99
N GLY A 655 0.12 28.65 41.94
CA GLY A 655 1.11 28.52 40.87
C GLY A 655 2.07 27.33 40.99
N THR A 656 2.07 26.58 42.10
CA THR A 656 3.08 25.54 42.38
C THR A 656 2.47 24.19 42.78
N LEU A 657 2.60 23.20 41.90
CA LEU A 657 2.11 21.82 42.12
C LEU A 657 3.24 20.83 42.44
N LYS A 658 3.01 19.85 43.32
CA LYS A 658 3.92 18.70 43.48
C LYS A 658 3.83 17.76 42.28
N ALA A 659 4.96 17.49 41.61
CA ALA A 659 5.01 16.72 40.36
C ALA A 659 4.52 15.25 40.49
N LYS A 660 4.50 14.70 41.70
CA LYS A 660 3.99 13.36 42.02
C LYS A 660 2.46 13.36 42.12
N GLU A 661 1.90 14.32 42.84
CA GLU A 661 0.46 14.53 42.98
C GLU A 661 -0.17 14.99 41.67
N ALA A 662 0.48 15.91 40.95
CA ALA A 662 0.06 16.36 39.62
C ALA A 662 -0.19 15.19 38.65
N LYS A 663 0.68 14.18 38.67
CA LYS A 663 0.53 12.95 37.85
C LYS A 663 -0.47 11.94 38.41
N ALA A 664 -0.71 11.95 39.72
CA ALA A 664 -1.69 11.08 40.35
C ALA A 664 -3.12 11.58 40.10
N ALA A 665 -3.37 12.86 40.33
CA ALA A 665 -4.64 13.52 40.05
C ALA A 665 -4.96 13.52 38.54
N ALA A 666 -3.98 13.79 37.67
CA ALA A 666 -4.18 13.70 36.23
C ALA A 666 -4.64 12.29 35.80
N ARG A 667 -4.07 11.24 36.40
CA ARG A 667 -4.49 9.85 36.16
C ARG A 667 -5.88 9.53 36.72
N GLN A 668 -6.31 10.17 37.79
CA GLN A 668 -7.68 10.07 38.32
C GLN A 668 -8.68 10.81 37.40
N ALA A 669 -8.28 11.95 36.84
CA ALA A 669 -9.03 12.71 35.83
C ALA A 669 -8.95 12.09 34.40
N GLY A 670 -8.54 10.83 34.27
CA GLY A 670 -8.53 10.08 33.00
C GLY A 670 -7.33 10.34 32.07
N TYR A 671 -6.41 11.25 32.41
CA TYR A 671 -5.26 11.58 31.57
C TYR A 671 -4.10 10.60 31.73
N SER A 672 -3.44 10.28 30.61
CA SER A 672 -2.16 9.56 30.64
C SER A 672 -1.01 10.43 31.18
N ILE A 673 0.03 9.79 31.68
CA ILE A 673 1.27 10.45 32.13
C ILE A 673 1.89 11.27 30.98
N ASP A 674 1.76 10.81 29.73
CA ASP A 674 2.28 11.54 28.56
C ASP A 674 1.42 12.73 28.15
N GLN A 675 0.09 12.66 28.29
CA GLN A 675 -0.76 13.86 28.20
C GLN A 675 -0.34 14.89 29.27
N THR A 676 -0.13 14.45 30.51
CA THR A 676 0.29 15.31 31.62
C THR A 676 1.66 15.96 31.38
N ASN A 677 2.64 15.17 30.91
CA ASN A 677 3.99 15.68 30.58
C ASN A 677 3.98 16.62 29.36
N ARG A 678 3.06 16.42 28.39
CA ARG A 678 2.85 17.34 27.27
C ARG A 678 2.14 18.63 27.72
N ALA A 679 1.13 18.53 28.58
CA ALA A 679 0.42 19.66 29.16
C ALA A 679 1.38 20.60 29.91
N LYS A 680 2.20 20.07 30.83
CA LYS A 680 3.28 20.82 31.51
C LYS A 680 4.15 21.63 30.53
N ARG A 681 4.51 21.03 29.38
CA ARG A 681 5.34 21.66 28.35
C ARG A 681 4.59 22.73 27.55
N LYS A 682 3.32 22.49 27.21
CA LYS A 682 2.40 23.47 26.58
C LYS A 682 2.16 24.70 27.49
N LEU A 683 2.19 24.49 28.81
CA LEU A 683 2.09 25.53 29.83
C LEU A 683 3.41 26.22 30.18
N GLY A 684 4.55 25.78 29.63
CA GLY A 684 5.86 26.31 29.96
C GLY A 684 6.29 26.12 31.42
N MET A 685 5.62 25.27 32.21
CA MET A 685 5.88 25.14 33.64
C MET A 685 7.32 24.66 33.89
N ASP A 686 7.98 25.23 34.88
CA ASP A 686 9.34 24.87 35.27
C ASP A 686 9.40 23.58 36.11
N SER A 687 10.60 23.11 36.45
CA SER A 687 10.77 22.03 37.44
C SER A 687 11.84 22.33 38.47
N LYS A 688 11.40 22.85 39.62
CA LYS A 688 12.24 23.09 40.80
C LYS A 688 12.30 21.80 41.64
N ARG A 689 13.48 21.47 42.18
CA ARG A 689 13.67 20.35 43.13
C ARG A 689 13.95 20.92 44.52
N SER A 690 13.32 20.36 45.54
CA SER A 690 13.59 20.69 46.94
C SER A 690 14.11 19.47 47.69
N GLY A 691 15.01 19.70 48.66
CA GLY A 691 15.67 18.65 49.44
C GLY A 691 16.73 17.85 48.67
N PHE A 692 17.50 17.05 49.42
CA PHE A 692 18.61 16.23 48.91
C PHE A 692 18.38 14.74 49.20
N GLY A 693 19.00 13.87 48.39
CA GLY A 693 18.96 12.41 48.57
C GLY A 693 17.59 11.78 48.26
N LYS A 694 17.28 10.65 48.91
CA LYS A 694 16.06 9.86 48.66
C LYS A 694 14.75 10.60 48.95
N ASN A 695 14.80 11.70 49.68
CA ASN A 695 13.63 12.49 50.09
C ASN A 695 13.46 13.76 49.25
N SER A 696 14.17 13.91 48.12
CA SER A 696 14.04 15.10 47.27
C SER A 696 12.71 15.12 46.51
N GLU A 697 11.90 16.15 46.72
CA GLU A 697 10.65 16.38 46.00
C GLU A 697 10.87 17.24 44.75
N VAL A 698 9.99 17.09 43.76
CA VAL A 698 10.01 17.90 42.53
C VAL A 698 8.68 18.61 42.39
N PHE A 699 8.74 19.91 42.13
CA PHE A 699 7.61 20.82 41.98
C PHE A 699 7.53 21.31 40.54
N TRP A 700 6.32 21.61 40.08
CA TRP A 700 6.01 22.23 38.80
C TRP A 700 5.48 23.63 39.08
N VAL A 701 6.14 24.64 38.52
CA VAL A 701 5.83 26.06 38.79
C VAL A 701 5.34 26.70 37.50
N LEU A 702 4.19 27.37 37.54
CA LEU A 702 3.61 28.07 36.41
C LEU A 702 4.37 29.38 36.12
N PRO A 703 4.61 29.77 34.85
CA PRO A 703 5.24 31.05 34.55
C PRO A 703 4.32 32.22 34.92
N GLY A 704 4.87 33.25 35.58
CA GLY A 704 4.15 34.48 35.92
C GLY A 704 3.36 34.45 37.24
N THR A 705 3.39 33.36 37.99
CA THR A 705 2.84 33.29 39.36
C THR A 705 3.96 33.44 40.39
N ASP A 706 4.09 34.62 41.00
CA ASP A 706 4.98 34.85 42.13
C ASP A 706 4.48 34.12 43.37
N SER A 707 5.05 32.95 43.64
CA SER A 707 4.83 32.17 44.86
C SER A 707 6.08 32.20 45.74
N GLU A 708 5.95 32.81 46.92
CA GLU A 708 6.98 32.78 47.95
C GLU A 708 7.21 31.32 48.41
N THR A 709 8.44 30.83 48.30
CA THR A 709 8.82 29.56 48.92
C THR A 709 8.93 29.76 50.44
N PRO A 710 8.25 28.95 51.28
CA PRO A 710 8.39 29.03 52.73
C PRO A 710 9.85 28.86 53.16
N GLU A 711 10.34 29.75 54.04
CA GLU A 711 11.74 29.71 54.48
C GLU A 711 12.06 28.41 55.23
N PRO A 712 13.23 27.79 54.97
CA PRO A 712 13.63 26.55 55.64
C PRO A 712 13.98 26.81 57.11
N HIS A 713 13.09 26.40 58.02
CA HIS A 713 13.27 26.55 59.46
C HIS A 713 14.62 26.02 59.94
N THR A 714 15.34 26.84 60.71
CA THR A 714 16.67 26.52 61.24
C THR A 714 16.63 25.44 62.30
N TRP A 715 17.49 24.43 62.15
CA TRP A 715 17.75 23.42 63.18
C TRP A 715 19.24 23.39 63.50
N HIS A 716 19.59 23.67 64.76
CA HIS A 716 20.96 23.63 65.24
C HIS A 716 21.48 22.18 65.36
N ILE A 717 22.64 21.91 64.76
CA ILE A 717 23.57 20.88 65.23
C ILE A 717 24.95 21.56 65.30
N GLY A 718 25.65 21.42 66.42
CA GLY A 718 26.86 22.19 66.71
C GLY A 718 28.15 21.37 66.66
N GLY A 719 29.28 22.10 66.54
CA GLY A 719 30.58 21.70 67.06
C GLY A 719 31.41 20.70 66.25
N ILE A 720 32.31 21.24 65.41
CA ILE A 720 33.74 20.89 65.42
C ILE A 720 34.56 22.07 64.88
N ASP A 721 35.70 22.35 65.51
CA ASP A 721 36.56 23.51 65.21
C ASP A 721 37.46 23.31 63.96
N GLY A 722 37.94 24.41 63.35
CA GLY A 722 38.73 24.34 62.10
C GLY A 722 39.73 25.47 61.78
N SER A 723 39.53 26.69 62.31
CA SER A 723 40.40 27.88 62.08
C SER A 723 40.38 28.49 60.65
N PRO A 724 40.55 29.83 60.46
CA PRO A 724 40.18 30.52 59.21
C PRO A 724 41.37 31.07 58.38
N ARG A 725 41.06 31.63 57.19
CA ARG A 725 41.73 32.84 56.64
C ARG A 725 40.94 33.53 55.51
N ASP A 726 40.67 34.81 55.76
CA ASP A 726 40.70 36.00 54.88
C ASP A 726 39.86 36.09 53.58
N VAL A 727 38.97 37.10 53.54
CA VAL A 727 38.35 37.67 52.34
C VAL A 727 38.29 39.21 52.47
N PRO A 728 38.83 39.98 51.50
CA PRO A 728 38.51 41.40 51.28
C PRO A 728 37.75 41.64 49.94
N PRO A 729 37.15 42.83 49.70
CA PRO A 729 35.88 42.92 48.96
C PRO A 729 35.90 43.64 47.58
N MET A 730 34.75 43.65 46.89
CA MET A 730 34.48 44.42 45.66
C MET A 730 34.04 45.88 45.91
N PRO A 731 34.44 46.84 45.06
CA PRO A 731 33.83 48.17 44.90
C PRO A 731 33.02 48.34 43.57
N PRO A 732 32.26 49.44 43.35
CA PRO A 732 31.02 49.43 42.52
C PRO A 732 30.98 50.32 41.24
N MET A 733 29.79 50.41 40.61
CA MET A 733 29.43 51.16 39.37
C MET A 733 29.10 52.66 39.56
N ALA A 734 29.20 53.49 38.48
CA ALA A 734 28.41 54.73 38.20
C ALA A 734 28.72 55.37 36.79
N PRO A 735 28.00 56.41 36.27
CA PRO A 735 27.63 56.50 34.83
C PRO A 735 28.12 57.75 33.97
N PRO A 736 27.30 58.61 33.28
CA PRO A 736 27.17 58.62 31.79
C PRO A 736 27.29 59.98 31.00
N MET A 737 27.38 59.94 29.64
CA MET A 737 26.92 60.93 28.58
C MET A 737 27.43 60.51 27.15
N GLY A 738 27.03 61.07 25.97
CA GLY A 738 25.96 62.01 25.57
C GLY A 738 26.01 62.57 24.10
N GLU A 739 24.92 62.42 23.32
CA GLU A 739 24.43 63.15 22.09
C GLU A 739 25.19 63.21 20.71
N ARG A 740 24.64 63.99 19.74
CA ARG A 740 24.58 63.83 18.23
C ARG A 740 25.17 65.05 17.44
N PRO A 741 25.26 65.18 16.06
CA PRO A 741 24.24 64.92 15.00
C PRO A 741 24.73 64.53 13.55
N ASP A 742 23.86 64.64 12.51
CA ASP A 742 23.98 64.18 11.09
C ASP A 742 24.30 65.27 10.01
N SER A 743 24.77 64.86 8.79
CA SER A 743 24.46 65.48 7.46
C SER A 743 25.06 64.71 6.24
N ALA A 744 24.63 65.02 4.99
CA ALA A 744 24.92 64.33 3.70
C ALA A 744 25.41 65.35 2.60
N PRO A 745 25.50 65.13 1.24
CA PRO A 745 25.07 64.01 0.35
C PRO A 745 25.96 63.67 -0.92
N VAL A 746 25.37 62.91 -1.88
CA VAL A 746 25.69 62.44 -3.29
C VAL A 746 26.67 63.24 -4.22
N PRO A 747 27.23 62.69 -5.36
CA PRO A 747 26.52 62.10 -6.55
C PRO A 747 27.21 60.92 -7.31
N SER A 748 26.84 60.69 -8.59
CA SER A 748 26.97 59.42 -9.36
C SER A 748 27.24 59.59 -10.89
N VAL A 749 27.13 58.49 -11.66
CA VAL A 749 27.03 58.35 -13.15
C VAL A 749 28.33 58.28 -13.99
N LEU A 750 28.54 57.16 -14.72
CA LEU A 750 28.73 57.11 -16.21
C LEU A 750 28.82 55.66 -16.78
N HIS A 751 29.01 55.53 -18.10
CA HIS A 751 28.67 54.34 -18.91
C HIS A 751 29.56 54.16 -20.16
N SER A 752 29.34 53.06 -20.90
CA SER A 752 29.77 52.79 -22.29
C SER A 752 31.18 52.23 -22.57
N ALA A 753 31.31 51.60 -23.74
CA ALA A 753 32.37 50.68 -24.15
C ALA A 753 33.32 51.25 -25.22
N ASP A 754 34.42 50.55 -25.51
CA ASP A 754 35.09 50.60 -26.82
C ASP A 754 35.84 49.29 -27.18
N LEU A 755 36.29 49.16 -28.44
CA LEU A 755 36.73 47.91 -29.13
C LEU A 755 38.29 47.84 -29.28
N PRO A 756 38.96 47.03 -30.17
CA PRO A 756 38.65 45.77 -30.90
C PRO A 756 39.76 44.66 -30.78
N GLY A 757 39.63 43.48 -31.42
CA GLY A 757 40.78 42.55 -31.60
C GLY A 757 40.55 41.23 -32.37
N PHE A 758 41.17 41.08 -33.56
CA PHE A 758 41.30 39.83 -34.38
C PHE A 758 42.40 38.89 -33.79
N ARG A 759 42.60 37.60 -34.13
CA ARG A 759 42.08 36.67 -35.18
C ARG A 759 42.26 35.19 -34.74
N ALA A 760 41.65 34.24 -35.45
CA ALA A 760 41.85 32.79 -35.23
C ALA A 760 43.02 32.18 -36.04
N ILE A 761 43.57 31.06 -35.54
CA ILE A 761 44.48 30.13 -36.26
C ILE A 761 44.01 28.67 -35.99
N ARG A 762 44.23 27.76 -36.95
CA ARG A 762 43.95 26.31 -36.86
C ARG A 762 45.23 25.50 -37.14
N HIS A 763 45.14 24.18 -36.89
CA HIS A 763 46.07 23.08 -37.24
C HIS A 763 47.22 22.78 -36.25
N PRO A 764 47.71 21.52 -36.20
CA PRO A 764 47.06 20.24 -36.51
C PRO A 764 47.19 19.20 -35.36
N ALA A 765 46.75 17.96 -35.61
CA ALA A 765 46.84 16.85 -34.66
C ALA A 765 48.25 16.24 -34.55
N ALA A 766 48.52 15.56 -33.43
CA ALA A 766 49.62 14.63 -33.23
C ALA A 766 49.10 13.38 -32.50
N VAL A 767 49.75 12.23 -32.72
CA VAL A 767 49.41 10.91 -32.14
C VAL A 767 50.60 10.39 -31.34
N PRO A 768 50.36 9.88 -30.13
CA PRO A 768 50.93 8.60 -29.67
C PRO A 768 49.76 7.63 -29.38
N GLU A 769 49.75 6.38 -29.86
CA GLU A 769 50.65 5.24 -29.61
C GLU A 769 50.39 4.51 -28.28
N SER A 770 50.21 3.18 -28.39
CA SER A 770 49.98 2.16 -27.34
C SER A 770 48.63 2.19 -26.59
N PRO A 771 47.83 1.10 -26.62
CA PRO A 771 46.69 0.92 -25.72
C PRO A 771 47.12 0.40 -24.34
N PRO A 772 46.35 0.66 -23.26
CA PRO A 772 46.52 -0.04 -21.98
C PRO A 772 46.06 -1.50 -22.09
N GLU A 773 46.65 -2.36 -21.25
CA GLU A 773 46.45 -3.82 -21.29
C GLU A 773 45.03 -4.26 -20.88
N PRO A 774 44.54 -5.41 -21.40
CA PRO A 774 43.30 -6.02 -20.92
C PRO A 774 43.49 -6.60 -19.52
N LEU A 775 42.42 -6.60 -18.72
CA LEU A 775 42.35 -7.43 -17.51
C LEU A 775 42.33 -8.90 -17.92
N ASP A 776 43.32 -9.68 -17.48
CA ASP A 776 43.39 -11.12 -17.72
C ASP A 776 42.40 -11.87 -16.83
N VAL A 777 41.47 -12.58 -17.48
CA VAL A 777 40.48 -13.48 -16.89
C VAL A 777 40.19 -14.64 -17.86
N ASN A 778 41.20 -15.46 -18.18
CA ASN A 778 41.03 -16.60 -19.09
C ASN A 778 41.41 -18.00 -18.54
N GLY A 779 40.37 -18.70 -18.09
CA GLY A 779 40.17 -20.14 -18.26
C GLY A 779 38.66 -20.39 -18.14
N ILE A 780 37.94 -21.02 -19.07
CA ILE A 780 38.33 -22.03 -20.07
C ILE A 780 37.78 -21.70 -21.50
N VAL A 781 38.30 -22.44 -22.49
CA VAL A 781 38.21 -22.31 -23.96
C VAL A 781 36.82 -22.69 -24.58
N PRO A 782 36.54 -22.58 -25.91
CA PRO A 782 35.39 -21.77 -26.37
C PRO A 782 34.39 -22.48 -27.32
N GLY A 783 33.31 -21.78 -27.71
CA GLY A 783 32.75 -21.94 -29.07
C GLY A 783 31.26 -21.68 -29.30
N ARG A 784 30.89 -20.46 -29.71
CA ARG A 784 29.84 -20.21 -30.73
C ARG A 784 29.94 -18.80 -31.33
N VAL A 785 29.30 -18.59 -32.48
CA VAL A 785 29.42 -17.38 -33.31
C VAL A 785 28.62 -16.21 -32.73
N THR A 786 29.24 -15.04 -32.61
CA THR A 786 28.60 -13.79 -32.20
C THR A 786 27.91 -13.07 -33.36
N PRO A 787 26.66 -12.60 -33.22
CA PRO A 787 26.05 -11.66 -34.17
C PRO A 787 26.73 -10.29 -34.09
N THR A 788 27.00 -9.66 -35.25
CA THR A 788 27.59 -8.33 -35.32
C THR A 788 26.56 -7.24 -35.01
N TYR A 789 26.66 -6.62 -33.84
CA TYR A 789 25.95 -5.36 -33.53
C TYR A 789 26.79 -4.14 -33.97
N PRO A 790 26.15 -3.03 -34.37
CA PRO A 790 26.85 -1.82 -34.82
C PRO A 790 27.58 -1.12 -33.65
N LYS A 791 28.68 -0.42 -33.98
CA LYS A 791 29.45 0.35 -32.98
C LYS A 791 28.58 1.46 -32.34
N PRO A 792 28.64 1.66 -31.02
CA PRO A 792 28.11 2.86 -30.39
C PRO A 792 28.91 4.11 -30.83
N ALA A 793 28.26 5.27 -30.78
CA ALA A 793 28.87 6.56 -31.08
C ALA A 793 29.88 6.98 -29.98
N PRO A 794 30.92 7.78 -30.29
CA PRO A 794 31.95 8.16 -29.33
C PRO A 794 31.45 9.18 -28.31
N THR A 795 31.70 8.92 -27.02
CA THR A 795 31.38 9.80 -25.90
C THR A 795 32.26 11.06 -25.90
N PRO A 796 31.70 12.28 -25.93
CA PRO A 796 32.49 13.51 -25.79
C PRO A 796 32.93 13.72 -24.34
N ALA A 797 34.22 13.97 -24.12
CA ALA A 797 34.75 14.24 -22.78
C ALA A 797 34.39 15.64 -22.27
N GLY A 798 33.62 15.69 -21.19
CA GLY A 798 33.46 16.86 -20.33
C GLY A 798 33.30 16.39 -18.89
N GLN A 799 34.16 16.84 -17.97
CA GLN A 799 34.07 16.44 -16.57
C GLN A 799 32.79 17.00 -15.93
N LEU A 800 32.00 16.11 -15.32
CA LEU A 800 30.92 16.50 -14.43
C LEU A 800 31.51 17.12 -13.15
N ASP A 801 30.89 18.17 -12.62
CA ASP A 801 31.32 18.81 -11.38
C ASP A 801 31.27 17.80 -10.22
N PRO A 802 32.41 17.46 -9.57
CA PRO A 802 32.46 16.51 -8.47
C PRO A 802 31.51 16.84 -7.33
N ASP A 803 31.23 18.13 -7.10
CA ASP A 803 30.32 18.57 -6.04
C ASP A 803 28.85 18.25 -6.33
N TRP A 804 28.46 17.86 -7.54
CA TRP A 804 27.08 17.41 -7.84
C TRP A 804 26.93 15.89 -7.79
N LEU A 805 28.03 15.15 -7.78
CA LEU A 805 28.05 13.69 -7.88
C LEU A 805 27.81 13.01 -6.54
N LEU A 806 27.16 11.84 -6.57
CA LEU A 806 26.91 11.01 -5.39
C LEU A 806 28.21 10.51 -4.73
N PHE A 807 29.27 10.40 -5.53
CA PHE A 807 30.65 10.12 -5.15
C PHE A 807 31.58 10.59 -6.30
N PRO A 808 32.89 10.84 -6.06
CA PRO A 808 33.81 11.28 -7.11
C PRO A 808 33.81 10.34 -8.33
N GLY A 809 33.53 10.91 -9.51
CA GLY A 809 33.43 10.17 -10.78
C GLY A 809 32.08 9.48 -11.05
N SER A 810 31.12 9.52 -10.11
CA SER A 810 29.75 9.05 -10.38
C SER A 810 29.14 9.73 -11.60
N THR A 811 28.17 9.07 -12.22
CA THR A 811 27.22 9.74 -13.12
C THR A 811 25.96 10.16 -12.37
N THR A 812 25.70 9.63 -11.18
CA THR A 812 24.48 9.91 -10.40
C THR A 812 24.61 11.20 -9.59
N CYS A 813 23.60 12.07 -9.65
CA CYS A 813 23.58 13.31 -8.86
C CYS A 813 23.19 13.08 -7.39
N LYS A 814 23.95 13.67 -6.45
CA LYS A 814 23.79 13.48 -4.99
C LYS A 814 22.45 13.94 -4.42
N GLU A 815 21.84 14.98 -5.01
CA GLU A 815 20.58 15.56 -4.51
C GLU A 815 19.36 14.90 -5.12
N CYS A 816 19.29 14.85 -6.46
CA CYS A 816 18.11 14.38 -7.18
C CYS A 816 18.10 12.86 -7.40
N GLY A 817 19.27 12.20 -7.40
CA GLY A 817 19.39 10.76 -7.64
C GLY A 817 19.26 10.34 -9.10
N ASN A 818 19.28 11.29 -10.05
CA ASN A 818 19.22 11.03 -11.50
C ASN A 818 20.61 10.67 -12.04
N ASP A 819 20.68 9.82 -13.07
CA ASP A 819 21.90 9.57 -13.86
C ASP A 819 22.12 10.73 -14.87
N LEU A 820 23.19 11.50 -14.68
CA LEU A 820 23.50 12.71 -15.45
C LEU A 820 23.91 12.42 -16.90
N LEU A 821 24.24 11.17 -17.25
CA LEU A 821 24.51 10.78 -18.64
C LEU A 821 23.23 10.56 -19.47
N THR A 822 22.10 10.21 -18.83
CA THR A 822 20.89 9.78 -19.55
C THR A 822 19.87 10.90 -19.78
N GLU A 823 19.79 11.90 -18.91
CA GLU A 823 18.80 13.00 -19.06
C GLU A 823 19.17 14.03 -20.15
N THR A 824 20.46 14.23 -20.43
CA THR A 824 20.93 15.24 -21.41
C THR A 824 22.20 14.80 -22.12
N GLY A 825 22.14 14.58 -23.44
CA GLY A 825 23.32 14.40 -24.31
C GLY A 825 24.20 15.65 -24.50
N SER A 826 24.13 16.60 -23.56
CA SER A 826 24.85 17.87 -23.56
C SER A 826 25.03 18.39 -22.12
N THR A 827 26.27 18.42 -21.64
CA THR A 827 26.75 19.28 -20.54
C THR A 827 25.98 19.28 -19.21
N GLY A 828 25.54 18.10 -18.75
CA GLY A 828 25.67 17.67 -17.35
C GLY A 828 25.18 18.61 -16.23
N ARG A 829 23.89 18.94 -16.19
CA ARG A 829 23.24 19.61 -15.03
C ARG A 829 21.92 18.93 -14.69
N CYS A 830 21.76 18.39 -13.47
CA CYS A 830 20.44 17.90 -13.02
C CYS A 830 19.46 19.09 -12.92
N ARG A 831 18.32 19.00 -13.63
CA ARG A 831 17.31 20.08 -13.69
C ARG A 831 16.85 20.53 -12.30
N ALA A 832 16.73 19.60 -11.35
CA ALA A 832 16.34 19.90 -9.98
C ALA A 832 17.38 20.75 -9.22
N HIS A 833 18.68 20.53 -9.43
CA HIS A 833 19.73 21.35 -8.81
C HIS A 833 19.76 22.77 -9.39
N HIS A 834 19.48 22.89 -10.69
CA HIS A 834 19.37 24.19 -11.36
C HIS A 834 18.18 25.01 -10.85
N GLN A 835 17.08 24.35 -10.46
CA GLN A 835 15.94 24.99 -9.80
C GLN A 835 16.24 25.34 -8.33
N ALA A 836 16.98 24.51 -7.60
CA ALA A 836 17.37 24.77 -6.22
C ALA A 836 18.35 25.96 -6.05
N ARG A 837 19.09 26.33 -7.11
CA ARG A 837 20.01 27.49 -7.15
C ARG A 837 19.44 28.73 -7.88
N GLY A 838 18.13 28.82 -8.09
CA GLY A 838 17.51 29.81 -8.97
C GLY A 838 17.50 31.28 -8.48
N ALA A 839 18.66 31.92 -8.33
CA ALA A 839 18.82 33.37 -8.09
C ALA A 839 20.24 33.92 -8.40
N ALA A 840 20.92 33.43 -9.46
CA ALA A 840 22.19 33.97 -9.97
C ALA A 840 22.36 33.66 -11.47
#